data_AF-A0A4S4EWI3-F1
#
_entry.id   AF-A0A4S4EWI3-F1
#
_cell.length_a   1.000
_cell.length_b   1.000
_cell.length_c   1.000
_cell.angle_alpha   90.00
_cell.angle_beta   90.00
_cell.angle_gamma   90.00
#
_symmetry.space_group_name_H-M   'P 1'
#
loop_
_entity.id
_entity.type
_entity.pdbx_description
1 polymer ?
#
loop_
_entity_poly.entity_id
_entity_poly.type
_entity_poly.pdbx_seq_one_letter_code
_entity_poly.pdbx_strand_id
1 'polypeptide(L)'
;MIANGIEDEDKWLAEGIAGIQHNAFYMHRALDSNNLREALKYSAQMLSELRTSRLSPHKYFELYMRAFDELRRLEIFFKEEDKHGCTVSDLYELVQHAGNILPRLYLLCTVGSVYIKSKDAPAKDVLKDLVEMCRGVQHPIRGLFLRSYLAQVSRDKLPDIVSEKEGDAETIMDAVEFVLQNFIEMNKLWVRMQLQLRPSIGLSGLQGPVRVKEKRDKERSELRDLVGKNLHVLSQIEGVDLEMYKDTVLPRVLEQVVNCKDELAQYYLMDCIIQVFPDEYHLQTLEALLGACPQLQPAVDVKTVLSRLMERLSNYAASSPEVLPEFLQVEAFAKLSSAIGKVIEAQVDMPIVGAITLFVSLLTFTLRVHPDRLDCVDQVLGSCVKKLSGKAKLEDSKATKQVVALLTAPLEKYNDIVTALTLSNYPRVMDYLDNGTNKVMAMVIVQSIMKNNTCISTTDQVEVLFELIKGLIKDLDGTLADELDEEDFKEEQNSVARLIHMLNNDDPEEMLKHYSVRHLGLRSYCFVHAVYFAGLEIHYWHNMTVHLDFIICTVRKHIMTGGPNRLPFTAPPLVFSALKLVRRLQGQDGEVDGEEVPATPKKIFQLLNQTIETLSSVQSPELALRLYLQCAEAANDSDLEPVAYEFFTQAFMLYEEEVADSKAQVTAIHLIIGTLQRMTVFGVENRDTLTHKATGYSAKLLKKPDQCRAVYACSHLFWVDDQDGIKDGERVLLCLKRSLRIANAAQHMANVARGSSGPVTLFVEILNKYLYFFERGNPQVTGEAIQSLIELIKTEMQSDTTTPDKASNAFFAGVLRVRMANRRTSLQGWSEAGIGMGDQRGILNGFGFVIFTLKMCLV
;
A
#
# COMPACT_ATOMS: atom_id res chain seq x y z
N MET A 1 6.61 21.31 -46.05
CA MET A 1 7.52 20.49 -46.89
C MET A 1 7.55 19.00 -46.51
N ILE A 2 7.05 18.56 -45.34
CA ILE A 2 6.88 17.12 -45.03
C ILE A 2 5.71 16.51 -45.83
N ALA A 3 4.66 17.30 -46.13
CA ALA A 3 3.50 16.86 -46.91
C ALA A 3 3.86 16.37 -48.33
N ASN A 4 4.73 17.09 -49.05
CA ASN A 4 5.09 16.75 -50.43
C ASN A 4 5.82 15.39 -50.55
N GLY A 5 6.61 14.99 -49.56
CA GLY A 5 7.30 13.69 -49.59
C GLY A 5 6.40 12.49 -49.28
N ILE A 6 5.32 12.69 -48.53
CA ILE A 6 4.32 11.65 -48.22
C ILE A 6 3.38 11.45 -49.42
N GLU A 7 2.96 12.55 -50.06
CA GLU A 7 2.14 12.52 -51.29
C GLU A 7 2.85 11.79 -52.45
N ASP A 8 4.16 11.97 -52.58
CA ASP A 8 4.97 11.28 -53.59
C ASP A 8 5.13 9.77 -53.31
N GLU A 9 5.29 9.37 -52.04
CA GLU A 9 5.35 7.94 -51.65
C GLU A 9 4.01 7.22 -51.89
N ASP A 10 2.89 7.86 -51.55
CA ASP A 10 1.55 7.29 -51.77
C ASP A 10 1.24 7.14 -53.26
N LYS A 11 1.70 8.09 -54.08
CA LYS A 11 1.60 7.98 -55.54
C LYS A 11 2.41 6.80 -56.07
N TRP A 12 3.67 6.63 -55.65
CA TRP A 12 4.50 5.49 -56.07
C TRP A 12 3.92 4.15 -55.60
N LEU A 13 3.31 4.11 -54.42
CA LEU A 13 2.61 2.92 -53.94
C LEU A 13 1.41 2.59 -54.83
N ALA A 14 0.58 3.58 -55.16
CA ALA A 14 -0.58 3.40 -56.03
C ALA A 14 -0.17 2.91 -57.43
N GLU A 15 0.89 3.48 -58.01
CA GLU A 15 1.47 3.03 -59.28
C GLU A 15 1.95 1.57 -59.20
N GLY A 16 2.66 1.20 -58.13
CA GLY A 16 3.12 -0.18 -57.91
C GLY A 16 1.98 -1.18 -57.73
N ILE A 17 0.94 -0.82 -56.96
CA ILE A 17 -0.25 -1.66 -56.77
C ILE A 17 -1.00 -1.83 -58.09
N ALA A 18 -1.17 -0.76 -58.88
CA ALA A 18 -1.79 -0.84 -60.19
C ALA A 18 -0.99 -1.73 -61.15
N GLY A 19 0.35 -1.66 -61.10
CA GLY A 19 1.25 -2.55 -61.85
C GLY A 19 1.09 -4.02 -61.46
N ILE A 20 0.99 -4.32 -60.16
CA ILE A 20 0.72 -5.68 -59.67
C ILE A 20 -0.64 -6.18 -60.17
N GLN A 21 -1.70 -5.39 -59.99
CA GLN A 21 -3.07 -5.78 -60.39
C GLN A 21 -3.19 -5.99 -61.90
N HIS A 22 -2.56 -5.12 -62.69
CA HIS A 22 -2.55 -5.25 -64.14
C HIS A 22 -1.91 -6.56 -64.58
N ASN A 23 -0.71 -6.88 -64.06
CA ASN A 23 -0.01 -8.11 -64.39
C ASN A 23 -0.70 -9.35 -63.80
N ALA A 24 -1.28 -9.25 -62.60
CA ALA A 24 -2.05 -10.33 -61.98
C ALA A 24 -3.30 -10.70 -62.81
N PHE A 25 -4.00 -9.72 -63.39
CA PHE A 25 -5.13 -9.99 -64.28
C PHE A 25 -4.73 -10.84 -65.49
N TYR A 26 -3.63 -10.49 -66.17
CA TYR A 26 -3.12 -11.29 -67.28
C TYR A 26 -2.55 -12.63 -66.85
N MET A 27 -1.94 -12.69 -65.66
CA MET A 27 -1.50 -13.94 -65.05
C MET A 27 -2.70 -14.88 -64.83
N HIS A 28 -3.80 -14.42 -64.23
CA HIS A 28 -5.00 -15.25 -64.03
C HIS A 28 -5.59 -15.76 -65.32
N ARG A 29 -5.72 -14.88 -66.32
CA ARG A 29 -6.20 -15.30 -67.65
C ARG A 29 -5.29 -16.36 -68.28
N ALA A 30 -3.97 -16.24 -68.10
CA ALA A 30 -3.02 -17.25 -68.57
C ALA A 30 -3.15 -18.57 -67.80
N LEU A 31 -3.36 -18.52 -66.47
CA LEU A 31 -3.61 -19.69 -65.63
C LEU A 31 -4.91 -20.42 -66.04
N ASP A 32 -6.00 -19.68 -66.27
CA ASP A 32 -7.28 -20.26 -66.72
C ASP A 32 -7.16 -20.92 -68.11
N SER A 33 -6.28 -20.38 -68.96
CA SER A 33 -5.97 -20.95 -70.28
C SER A 33 -4.90 -22.05 -70.26
N ASN A 34 -4.39 -22.44 -69.09
CA ASN A 34 -3.29 -23.38 -68.90
C ASN A 34 -2.00 -23.02 -69.67
N ASN A 35 -1.74 -21.73 -69.92
CA ASN A 35 -0.54 -21.27 -70.60
C ASN A 35 0.57 -20.93 -69.59
N LEU A 36 1.36 -21.93 -69.21
CA LEU A 36 2.44 -21.82 -68.22
C LEU A 36 3.46 -20.73 -68.57
N ARG A 37 3.84 -20.60 -69.85
CA ARG A 37 4.86 -19.64 -70.28
C ARG A 37 4.41 -18.19 -70.09
N GLU A 38 3.15 -17.90 -70.43
CA GLU A 38 2.58 -16.57 -70.21
C GLU A 38 2.34 -16.31 -68.72
N ALA A 39 1.86 -17.31 -67.97
CA ALA A 39 1.69 -17.20 -66.53
C ALA A 39 3.01 -16.84 -65.81
N LEU A 40 4.11 -17.53 -66.15
CA LEU A 40 5.44 -17.24 -65.60
C LEU A 40 5.99 -15.88 -66.04
N LYS A 41 5.69 -15.44 -67.27
CA LYS A 41 6.10 -14.11 -67.75
C LYS A 41 5.39 -13.01 -66.98
N TYR A 42 4.07 -13.09 -66.84
CA TYR A 42 3.28 -12.08 -66.13
C TYR A 42 3.53 -12.10 -64.62
N SER A 43 3.77 -13.28 -64.01
CA SER A 43 4.17 -13.36 -62.60
C SER A 43 5.57 -12.74 -62.37
N ALA A 44 6.54 -12.97 -63.27
CA ALA A 44 7.86 -12.34 -63.17
C ALA A 44 7.79 -10.80 -63.36
N GLN A 45 6.89 -10.30 -64.22
CA GLN A 45 6.63 -8.88 -64.40
C GLN A 45 5.95 -8.28 -63.16
N MET A 46 4.93 -8.94 -62.61
CA MET A 46 4.28 -8.56 -61.35
C MET A 46 5.29 -8.42 -60.20
N LEU A 47 6.15 -9.44 -60.01
CA LEU A 47 7.17 -9.44 -58.96
C LEU A 47 8.30 -8.44 -59.21
N SER A 48 8.43 -7.92 -60.44
CA SER A 48 9.42 -6.88 -60.73
C SER A 48 9.08 -5.55 -60.06
N GLU A 49 7.82 -5.31 -59.70
CA GLU A 49 7.40 -4.13 -58.91
C GLU A 49 8.00 -4.12 -57.49
N LEU A 50 8.24 -5.30 -56.90
CA LEU A 50 8.91 -5.44 -55.60
C LEU A 50 10.38 -5.02 -55.63
N ARG A 51 10.94 -4.74 -56.81
CA ARG A 51 12.31 -4.22 -56.95
C ARG A 51 12.42 -2.72 -56.66
N THR A 52 11.34 -2.04 -56.31
CA THR A 52 11.39 -0.62 -55.94
C THR A 52 12.26 -0.39 -54.68
N SER A 53 12.98 0.73 -54.63
CA SER A 53 13.73 1.25 -53.47
C SER A 53 13.08 2.50 -52.88
N ARG A 54 11.98 2.98 -53.48
CA ARG A 54 11.44 4.32 -53.20
C ARG A 54 10.42 4.35 -52.06
N LEU A 55 9.98 3.18 -51.61
CA LEU A 55 8.94 3.04 -50.58
C LEU A 55 9.56 2.87 -49.20
N SER A 56 8.94 3.48 -48.20
CA SER A 56 9.19 3.18 -46.79
C SER A 56 8.80 1.73 -46.45
N PRO A 57 9.38 1.12 -45.39
CA PRO A 57 9.09 -0.27 -45.01
C PRO A 57 7.60 -0.60 -44.84
N HIS A 58 6.83 0.30 -44.23
CA HIS A 58 5.39 0.13 -44.08
C HIS A 58 4.65 0.08 -45.43
N LYS A 59 4.98 0.99 -46.36
CA LYS A 59 4.35 1.02 -47.69
C LYS A 59 4.83 -0.15 -48.56
N TYR A 60 6.10 -0.54 -48.41
CA TYR A 60 6.62 -1.75 -49.03
C TYR A 60 5.90 -3.01 -48.50
N PHE A 61 5.59 -3.08 -47.20
CA PHE A 61 4.79 -4.17 -46.62
C PHE A 61 3.42 -4.26 -47.29
N GLU A 62 2.73 -3.12 -47.50
CA GLU A 62 1.44 -3.10 -48.19
C GLU A 62 1.55 -3.61 -49.64
N LEU A 63 2.56 -3.15 -50.40
CA LEU A 63 2.83 -3.65 -51.75
C LEU A 63 3.14 -5.16 -51.76
N TYR A 64 3.96 -5.60 -50.80
CA TYR A 64 4.32 -7.00 -50.61
C TYR A 64 3.09 -7.87 -50.36
N MET A 65 2.16 -7.44 -49.50
CA MET A 65 0.94 -8.21 -49.19
C MET A 65 0.07 -8.42 -50.44
N ARG A 66 -0.02 -7.42 -51.33
CA ARG A 66 -0.74 -7.58 -52.61
C ARG A 66 -0.07 -8.60 -53.53
N ALA A 67 1.26 -8.56 -53.67
CA ALA A 67 1.98 -9.57 -54.45
C ALA A 67 1.88 -10.97 -53.82
N PHE A 68 1.90 -11.04 -52.50
CA PHE A 68 1.84 -12.27 -51.73
C PHE A 68 0.51 -13.02 -51.90
N ASP A 69 -0.61 -12.31 -51.89
CA ASP A 69 -1.93 -12.91 -52.14
C ASP A 69 -2.02 -13.54 -53.55
N GLU A 70 -1.40 -12.91 -54.55
CA GLU A 70 -1.36 -13.44 -55.92
C GLU A 70 -0.40 -14.63 -56.06
N LEU A 71 0.72 -14.63 -55.34
CA LEU A 71 1.64 -15.77 -55.27
C LEU A 71 0.98 -17.02 -54.70
N ARG A 72 0.08 -16.89 -53.73
CA ARG A 72 -0.67 -18.04 -53.19
C ARG A 72 -1.55 -18.72 -54.25
N ARG A 73 -2.17 -17.93 -55.13
CA ARG A 73 -2.95 -18.48 -56.25
C ARG A 73 -2.06 -19.22 -57.24
N LEU A 74 -0.86 -18.70 -57.48
CA LEU A 74 0.14 -19.35 -58.31
C LEU A 74 0.64 -20.66 -57.68
N GLU A 75 0.85 -20.70 -56.36
CA GLU A 75 1.20 -21.93 -55.62
C GLU A 75 0.14 -23.02 -55.80
N ILE A 76 -1.15 -22.67 -55.69
CA ILE A 76 -2.26 -23.61 -55.88
C ILE A 76 -2.23 -24.20 -57.29
N PHE A 77 -2.00 -23.37 -58.31
CA PHE A 77 -1.91 -23.83 -59.70
C PHE A 77 -0.73 -24.78 -59.92
N PHE A 78 0.45 -24.46 -59.37
CA PHE A 78 1.62 -25.35 -59.48
C PHE A 78 1.44 -26.69 -58.77
N LYS A 79 0.55 -26.77 -57.79
CA LYS A 79 0.22 -28.04 -57.11
C LYS A 79 -0.60 -28.99 -58.00
N GLU A 80 -1.32 -28.48 -58.99
CA GLU A 80 -2.19 -29.27 -59.86
C GLU A 80 -1.45 -29.73 -61.12
N GLU A 81 -0.70 -30.84 -61.01
CA GLU A 81 0.15 -31.39 -62.09
C GLU A 81 -0.62 -31.63 -63.41
N ASP A 82 -1.89 -32.04 -63.31
CA ASP A 82 -2.77 -32.33 -64.44
C ASP A 82 -3.06 -31.09 -65.32
N LYS A 83 -2.86 -29.87 -64.82
CA LYS A 83 -3.23 -28.63 -65.51
C LYS A 83 -2.10 -28.02 -66.35
N HIS A 84 -0.84 -28.26 -66.01
CA HIS A 84 0.30 -27.64 -66.69
C HIS A 84 1.19 -28.62 -67.47
N GLY A 85 1.07 -29.93 -67.26
CA GLY A 85 1.71 -30.96 -68.10
C GLY A 85 3.25 -30.97 -68.07
N CYS A 86 3.87 -30.41 -67.02
CA CYS A 86 5.31 -30.40 -66.80
C CYS A 86 5.64 -31.05 -65.45
N THR A 87 6.76 -31.75 -65.34
CA THR A 87 7.20 -32.27 -64.04
C THR A 87 7.62 -31.13 -63.11
N VAL A 88 7.50 -31.33 -61.80
CA VAL A 88 7.85 -30.28 -60.81
C VAL A 88 9.35 -29.97 -60.82
N SER A 89 10.19 -30.95 -61.17
CA SER A 89 11.65 -30.77 -61.37
C SER A 89 11.95 -29.82 -62.54
N ASP A 90 11.32 -30.04 -63.70
CA ASP A 90 11.48 -29.15 -64.87
C ASP A 90 10.97 -27.75 -64.55
N LEU A 91 9.88 -27.63 -63.77
CA LEU A 91 9.35 -26.35 -63.32
C LEU A 91 10.34 -25.61 -62.41
N TYR A 92 11.04 -26.33 -61.53
CA TYR A 92 12.07 -25.78 -60.63
C TYR A 92 13.28 -25.23 -61.42
N GLU A 93 13.64 -25.85 -62.54
CA GLU A 93 14.68 -25.33 -63.45
C GLU A 93 14.16 -24.14 -64.28
N LEU A 94 12.95 -24.25 -64.84
CA LEU A 94 12.34 -23.24 -65.72
C LEU A 94 12.22 -21.87 -65.04
N VAL A 95 11.81 -21.83 -63.77
CA VAL A 95 11.69 -20.55 -63.04
C VAL A 95 13.03 -19.87 -62.79
N GLN A 96 14.15 -20.60 -62.85
CA GLN A 96 15.49 -20.04 -62.69
C GLN A 96 15.95 -19.20 -63.90
N HIS A 97 15.33 -19.39 -65.07
CA HIS A 97 15.60 -18.58 -66.27
C HIS A 97 15.05 -17.16 -66.19
N ALA A 98 14.29 -16.81 -65.14
CA ALA A 98 13.88 -15.44 -64.90
C ALA A 98 15.11 -14.53 -64.70
N GLY A 99 15.28 -13.55 -65.60
CA GLY A 99 16.51 -12.74 -65.66
C GLY A 99 16.77 -11.86 -64.42
N ASN A 100 15.73 -11.46 -63.69
CA ASN A 100 15.87 -10.66 -62.46
C ASN A 100 15.86 -11.56 -61.22
N ILE A 101 16.84 -11.35 -60.32
CA ILE A 101 17.03 -12.19 -59.13
C ILE A 101 15.82 -12.22 -58.18
N LEU A 102 15.15 -11.09 -57.97
CA LEU A 102 14.06 -11.02 -56.98
C LEU A 102 12.82 -11.80 -57.45
N PRO A 103 12.25 -11.56 -58.66
CA PRO A 103 11.20 -12.41 -59.22
C PRO A 103 11.59 -13.89 -59.26
N ARG A 104 12.83 -14.18 -59.68
CA ARG A 104 13.35 -15.55 -59.74
C ARG A 104 13.23 -16.26 -58.40
N LEU A 105 13.69 -15.63 -57.31
CA LEU A 105 13.70 -16.27 -56.00
C LEU A 105 12.28 -16.42 -55.42
N TYR A 106 11.37 -15.46 -55.62
CA TYR A 106 9.97 -15.64 -55.19
C TYR A 106 9.30 -16.81 -55.92
N LEU A 107 9.50 -16.92 -57.24
CA LEU A 107 8.99 -18.05 -58.01
C LEU A 107 9.67 -19.36 -57.58
N LEU A 108 10.98 -19.35 -57.37
CA LEU A 108 11.75 -20.50 -56.91
C LEU A 108 11.28 -20.99 -55.53
N CYS A 109 11.04 -20.10 -54.57
CA CYS A 109 10.48 -20.46 -53.27
C CYS A 109 9.06 -21.06 -53.41
N THR A 110 8.26 -20.51 -54.33
CA THR A 110 6.87 -20.99 -54.56
C THR A 110 6.85 -22.36 -55.23
N VAL A 111 7.74 -22.61 -56.20
CA VAL A 111 7.89 -23.94 -56.83
C VAL A 111 8.57 -24.92 -55.89
N GLY A 112 9.61 -24.50 -55.16
CA GLY A 112 10.28 -25.34 -54.17
C GLY A 112 9.34 -25.83 -53.06
N SER A 113 8.37 -25.00 -52.66
CA SER A 113 7.24 -25.39 -51.81
C SER A 113 6.48 -26.61 -52.34
N VAL A 114 6.15 -26.58 -53.63
CA VAL A 114 5.41 -27.64 -54.31
C VAL A 114 6.29 -28.86 -54.52
N TYR A 115 7.58 -28.66 -54.82
CA TYR A 115 8.56 -29.71 -55.02
C TYR A 115 8.81 -30.54 -53.75
N ILE A 116 8.79 -29.89 -52.58
CA ILE A 116 8.84 -30.60 -51.30
C ILE A 116 7.54 -31.40 -51.07
N LYS A 117 6.38 -30.86 -51.46
CA LYS A 117 5.08 -31.52 -51.30
C LYS A 117 4.87 -32.70 -52.26
N SER A 118 5.41 -32.65 -53.47
CA SER A 118 5.33 -33.77 -54.44
C SER A 118 6.18 -34.96 -54.03
N LYS A 119 7.13 -34.78 -53.09
CA LYS A 119 8.09 -35.79 -52.61
C LYS A 119 9.08 -36.28 -53.67
N ASP A 120 9.26 -35.52 -54.75
CA ASP A 120 10.21 -35.83 -55.82
C ASP A 120 11.68 -35.65 -55.40
N ALA A 121 11.94 -34.76 -54.43
CA ALA A 121 13.26 -34.52 -53.85
C ALA A 121 13.20 -34.47 -52.32
N PRO A 122 14.29 -34.83 -51.61
CA PRO A 122 14.34 -34.69 -50.17
C PRO A 122 14.22 -33.22 -49.76
N ALA A 123 13.35 -32.94 -48.78
CA ALA A 123 13.08 -31.59 -48.31
C ALA A 123 14.36 -30.85 -47.87
N LYS A 124 15.31 -31.59 -47.27
CA LYS A 124 16.63 -31.08 -46.85
C LYS A 124 17.37 -30.36 -47.97
N ASP A 125 17.51 -30.99 -49.14
CA ASP A 125 18.33 -30.46 -50.22
C ASP A 125 17.69 -29.23 -50.85
N VAL A 126 16.36 -29.27 -51.05
CA VAL A 126 15.60 -28.13 -51.59
C VAL A 126 15.64 -26.95 -50.62
N LEU A 127 15.40 -27.17 -49.33
CA LEU A 127 15.43 -26.11 -48.31
C LEU A 127 16.83 -25.49 -48.17
N LYS A 128 17.88 -26.32 -48.21
CA LYS A 128 19.27 -25.85 -48.18
C LYS A 128 19.61 -25.02 -49.42
N ASP A 129 19.26 -25.49 -50.61
CA ASP A 129 19.44 -24.75 -51.86
C ASP A 129 18.70 -23.40 -51.82
N LEU A 130 17.42 -23.38 -51.43
CA LEU A 130 16.63 -22.14 -51.32
C LEU A 130 17.26 -21.11 -50.37
N VAL A 131 17.72 -21.53 -49.18
CA VAL A 131 18.35 -20.62 -48.21
C VAL A 131 19.69 -20.07 -48.72
N GLU A 132 20.48 -20.91 -49.39
CA GLU A 132 21.75 -20.52 -50.01
C GLU A 132 21.51 -19.56 -51.18
N MET A 133 20.54 -19.83 -52.05
CA MET A 133 20.17 -18.98 -53.18
C MET A 133 19.60 -17.63 -52.73
N CYS A 134 18.86 -17.60 -51.61
CA CYS A 134 18.41 -16.37 -50.98
C CYS A 134 19.57 -15.49 -50.44
N ARG A 135 20.81 -16.01 -50.30
CA ARG A 135 21.98 -15.15 -50.02
C ARG A 135 22.29 -14.18 -51.15
N GLY A 136 21.79 -14.41 -52.37
CA GLY A 136 21.97 -13.47 -53.48
C GLY A 136 21.31 -12.10 -53.27
N VAL A 137 20.32 -11.97 -52.36
CA VAL A 137 19.64 -10.70 -52.08
C VAL A 137 20.17 -10.08 -50.79
N GLN A 138 21.15 -9.18 -50.93
CA GLN A 138 21.79 -8.51 -49.80
C GLN A 138 21.12 -7.17 -49.40
N HIS A 139 20.10 -6.73 -50.14
CA HIS A 139 19.35 -5.51 -49.83
C HIS A 139 18.46 -5.76 -48.59
N PRO A 140 18.54 -4.93 -47.53
CA PRO A 140 17.88 -5.22 -46.25
C PRO A 140 16.37 -5.48 -46.33
N ILE A 141 15.59 -4.52 -46.85
CA ILE A 141 14.13 -4.62 -46.89
C ILE A 141 13.69 -5.81 -47.78
N ARG A 142 14.12 -5.83 -49.04
CA ARG A 142 13.79 -6.92 -49.99
C ARG A 142 14.20 -8.30 -49.49
N GLY A 143 15.38 -8.41 -48.89
CA GLY A 143 15.89 -9.66 -48.35
C GLY A 143 15.10 -10.13 -47.13
N LEU A 144 14.73 -9.22 -46.23
CA LEU A 144 13.87 -9.54 -45.07
C LEU A 144 12.50 -10.05 -45.51
N PHE A 145 11.86 -9.39 -46.47
CA PHE A 145 10.56 -9.82 -47.01
C PHE A 145 10.65 -11.15 -47.76
N LEU A 146 11.67 -11.34 -48.60
CA LEU A 146 11.88 -12.61 -49.32
C LEU A 146 12.14 -13.77 -48.34
N ARG A 147 12.96 -13.54 -47.31
CA ARG A 147 13.25 -14.56 -46.29
C ARG A 147 12.07 -14.82 -45.37
N SER A 148 11.25 -13.82 -45.08
CA SER A 148 9.98 -14.00 -44.39
C SER A 148 8.99 -14.80 -45.24
N TYR A 149 8.98 -14.58 -46.56
CA TYR A 149 8.18 -15.39 -47.49
C TYR A 149 8.64 -16.84 -47.48
N LEU A 150 9.96 -17.08 -47.59
CA LEU A 150 10.54 -18.42 -47.52
C LEU A 150 10.13 -19.14 -46.23
N ALA A 151 10.28 -18.49 -45.06
CA ALA A 151 9.89 -19.07 -43.78
C ALA A 151 8.38 -19.37 -43.69
N GLN A 152 7.53 -18.55 -44.30
CA GLN A 152 6.09 -18.78 -44.32
C GLN A 152 5.70 -19.92 -45.24
N VAL A 153 6.34 -20.02 -46.40
CA VAL A 153 6.08 -21.04 -47.41
C VAL A 153 6.67 -22.39 -46.99
N SER A 154 7.73 -22.43 -46.18
CA SER A 154 8.29 -23.67 -45.66
C SER A 154 7.66 -24.18 -44.37
N ARG A 155 6.86 -23.35 -43.66
CA ARG A 155 6.33 -23.66 -42.31
C ARG A 155 5.61 -25.01 -42.20
N ASP A 156 4.72 -25.33 -43.14
CA ASP A 156 3.93 -26.57 -43.17
C ASP A 156 4.67 -27.76 -43.81
N LYS A 157 5.91 -27.53 -44.23
CA LYS A 157 6.71 -28.45 -45.06
C LYS A 157 8.08 -28.73 -44.45
N LEU A 158 8.29 -28.27 -43.22
CA LEU A 158 9.50 -28.59 -42.49
C LEU A 158 9.53 -30.11 -42.28
N PRO A 159 10.73 -30.72 -42.34
CA PRO A 159 10.90 -32.18 -42.26
C PRO A 159 10.23 -32.89 -41.07
N ASP A 160 9.84 -32.14 -40.03
CA ASP A 160 9.13 -32.62 -38.84
C ASP A 160 7.64 -32.96 -39.09
N ILE A 161 6.98 -32.32 -40.07
CA ILE A 161 5.52 -32.44 -40.30
C ILE A 161 5.18 -33.47 -41.40
N VAL A 162 6.16 -33.85 -42.24
CA VAL A 162 5.90 -34.58 -43.50
C VAL A 162 6.28 -36.08 -43.43
N SER A 163 7.06 -36.51 -42.42
CA SER A 163 7.52 -37.90 -42.29
C SER A 163 6.59 -38.76 -41.41
N GLU A 164 5.55 -39.35 -42.01
CA GLU A 164 4.86 -40.54 -41.45
C GLU A 164 5.75 -41.81 -41.42
N LYS A 165 7.06 -41.68 -41.64
CA LYS A 165 8.01 -42.80 -41.56
C LYS A 165 9.24 -42.35 -40.79
N GLU A 166 9.38 -42.92 -39.59
CA GLU A 166 10.56 -43.02 -38.74
C GLU A 166 11.38 -41.72 -38.55
N GLY A 167 11.21 -41.12 -37.37
CA GLY A 167 11.98 -39.97 -36.91
C GLY A 167 13.45 -40.32 -36.66
N ASP A 168 14.29 -40.06 -37.66
CA ASP A 168 15.72 -39.92 -37.45
C ASP A 168 16.01 -38.48 -36.98
N ALA A 169 16.68 -38.34 -35.83
CA ALA A 169 17.10 -37.06 -35.24
C ALA A 169 17.87 -36.14 -36.20
N GLU A 170 18.48 -36.71 -37.24
CA GLU A 170 19.18 -35.97 -38.30
C GLU A 170 18.22 -35.09 -39.13
N THR A 171 16.97 -35.54 -39.31
CA THR A 171 15.94 -34.84 -40.09
C THR A 171 15.41 -33.59 -39.38
N ILE A 172 15.29 -33.64 -38.04
CA ILE A 172 14.88 -32.50 -37.20
C ILE A 172 16.01 -31.46 -37.13
N MET A 173 17.26 -31.93 -36.99
CA MET A 173 18.46 -31.08 -37.00
C MET A 173 18.56 -30.25 -38.29
N ASP A 174 18.24 -30.84 -39.45
CA ASP A 174 18.24 -30.11 -40.72
C ASP A 174 17.18 -28.99 -40.76
N ALA A 175 16.00 -29.23 -40.19
CA ALA A 175 14.94 -28.22 -40.08
C ALA A 175 15.37 -27.06 -39.17
N VAL A 176 15.97 -27.38 -38.02
CA VAL A 176 16.50 -26.40 -37.07
C VAL A 176 17.63 -25.59 -37.69
N GLU A 177 18.59 -26.22 -38.37
CA GLU A 177 19.70 -25.54 -39.05
C GLU A 177 19.19 -24.62 -40.17
N PHE A 178 18.19 -25.05 -40.93
CA PHE A 178 17.54 -24.20 -41.95
C PHE A 178 16.96 -22.93 -41.33
N VAL A 179 16.17 -23.05 -40.25
CA VAL A 179 15.54 -21.89 -39.61
C VAL A 179 16.57 -21.00 -38.93
N LEU A 180 17.57 -21.57 -38.26
CA LEU A 180 18.68 -20.82 -37.65
C LEU A 180 19.50 -20.07 -38.71
N GLN A 181 19.84 -20.70 -39.83
CA GLN A 181 20.56 -20.06 -40.92
C GLN A 181 19.75 -18.91 -41.54
N ASN A 182 18.43 -19.08 -41.68
CA ASN A 182 17.55 -18.01 -42.14
C ASN A 182 17.48 -16.86 -41.13
N PHE A 183 17.34 -17.17 -39.83
CA PHE A 183 17.35 -16.21 -38.73
C PHE A 183 18.65 -15.39 -38.69
N ILE A 184 19.82 -16.05 -38.79
CA ILE A 184 21.13 -15.40 -38.81
C ILE A 184 21.21 -14.37 -39.95
N GLU A 185 20.81 -14.76 -41.16
CA GLU A 185 20.85 -13.85 -42.31
C GLU A 185 19.82 -12.72 -42.20
N MET A 186 18.63 -12.99 -41.67
CA MET A 186 17.62 -11.94 -41.41
C MET A 186 18.12 -10.95 -40.36
N ASN A 187 18.74 -11.41 -39.27
CA ASN A 187 19.33 -10.55 -38.26
C ASN A 187 20.44 -9.68 -38.86
N LYS A 188 21.35 -10.25 -39.67
CA LYS A 188 22.39 -9.50 -40.38
C LYS A 188 21.81 -8.42 -41.30
N LEU A 189 20.75 -8.74 -42.07
CA LEU A 189 20.08 -7.76 -42.94
C LEU A 189 19.43 -6.65 -42.12
N TRP A 190 18.77 -6.99 -41.02
CA TRP A 190 18.10 -6.05 -40.15
C TRP A 190 19.07 -5.09 -39.44
N VAL A 191 20.21 -5.59 -38.97
CA VAL A 191 21.30 -4.76 -38.42
C VAL A 191 21.95 -3.92 -39.53
N ARG A 192 22.07 -4.46 -40.75
CA ARG A 192 22.61 -3.70 -41.90
C ARG A 192 21.75 -2.49 -42.28
N MET A 193 20.44 -2.49 -41.98
CA MET A 193 19.61 -1.29 -42.12
C MET A 193 20.18 -0.09 -41.35
N GLN A 194 20.84 -0.35 -40.23
CA GLN A 194 21.52 0.67 -39.43
C GLN A 194 22.83 1.14 -40.08
N LEU A 195 23.59 0.23 -40.70
CA LEU A 195 24.92 0.50 -41.27
C LEU A 195 24.91 1.22 -42.63
N GLN A 196 23.76 1.41 -43.29
CA GLN A 196 23.66 2.28 -44.48
C GLN A 196 23.96 3.77 -44.21
N LEU A 197 24.58 4.07 -43.06
CA LEU A 197 25.07 5.36 -42.58
C LEU A 197 26.37 5.86 -43.24
N ARG A 198 26.89 5.22 -44.30
CA ARG A 198 28.00 5.84 -45.01
C ARG A 198 27.47 7.01 -45.86
N PRO A 199 27.96 8.24 -45.65
CA PRO A 199 27.52 9.39 -46.41
C PRO A 199 27.92 9.13 -47.86
N SER A 200 26.92 8.98 -48.72
CA SER A 200 27.12 9.32 -50.12
C SER A 200 27.37 10.82 -50.11
N ILE A 201 28.63 11.19 -50.31
CA ILE A 201 29.08 12.56 -50.49
C ILE A 201 28.14 13.23 -51.49
N GLY A 202 27.49 14.32 -51.07
CA GLY A 202 26.84 15.26 -51.98
C GLY A 202 25.33 15.45 -51.77
N LEU A 203 25.00 16.66 -51.29
CA LEU A 203 23.72 17.35 -51.50
C LEU A 203 22.44 16.81 -50.81
N SER A 204 22.39 16.92 -49.47
CA SER A 204 21.17 17.42 -48.76
C SER A 204 21.48 17.72 -47.28
N GLY A 205 22.20 18.81 -47.03
CA GLY A 205 22.65 19.24 -45.70
C GLY A 205 21.58 19.85 -44.78
N LEU A 206 20.38 19.26 -44.64
CA LEU A 206 19.29 19.83 -43.82
C LEU A 206 18.61 18.87 -42.82
N GLN A 207 18.97 17.58 -42.79
CA GLN A 207 18.47 16.65 -41.76
C GLN A 207 19.64 16.13 -40.92
N GLY A 208 19.68 16.52 -39.65
CA GLY A 208 20.77 16.15 -38.74
C GLY A 208 20.91 14.63 -38.56
N PRO A 209 22.12 14.11 -38.26
CA PRO A 209 22.40 12.67 -38.13
C PRO A 209 21.49 11.93 -37.13
N VAL A 210 21.06 12.63 -36.06
CA VAL A 210 20.20 12.07 -35.00
C VAL A 210 18.78 11.79 -35.50
N ARG A 211 18.16 12.71 -36.24
CA ARG A 211 16.79 12.54 -36.76
C ARG A 211 16.71 11.41 -37.80
N VAL A 212 17.78 11.21 -38.56
CA VAL A 212 17.89 10.11 -39.53
C VAL A 212 18.05 8.76 -38.80
N LYS A 213 18.81 8.73 -37.69
CA LYS A 213 18.90 7.56 -36.81
C LYS A 213 17.54 7.20 -36.22
N GLU A 214 16.83 8.15 -35.61
CA GLU A 214 15.50 7.94 -35.01
C GLU A 214 14.46 7.43 -36.02
N LYS A 215 14.41 8.03 -37.21
CA LYS A 215 13.49 7.59 -38.27
C LYS A 215 13.76 6.12 -38.66
N ARG A 216 15.03 5.73 -38.80
CA ARG A 216 15.39 4.36 -39.13
C ARG A 216 15.19 3.38 -37.98
N ASP A 217 15.42 3.78 -36.74
CA ASP A 217 15.14 2.93 -35.57
C ASP A 217 13.63 2.65 -35.49
N LYS A 218 12.77 3.63 -35.82
CA LYS A 218 11.32 3.42 -35.95
C LYS A 218 10.97 2.44 -37.08
N GLU A 219 11.51 2.67 -38.28
CA GLU A 219 11.33 1.76 -39.43
C GLU A 219 11.82 0.34 -39.15
N ARG A 220 12.96 0.19 -38.46
CA ARG A 220 13.51 -1.11 -38.04
C ARG A 220 12.64 -1.77 -36.98
N SER A 221 12.08 -0.99 -36.06
CA SER A 221 11.15 -1.48 -35.05
C SER A 221 9.86 -2.02 -35.68
N GLU A 222 9.40 -1.48 -36.80
CA GLU A 222 8.23 -2.01 -37.53
C GLU A 222 8.51 -3.37 -38.18
N LEU A 223 9.76 -3.62 -38.58
CA LEU A 223 10.18 -4.87 -39.24
C LEU A 223 10.68 -5.97 -38.28
N ARG A 224 10.78 -5.69 -36.98
CA ARG A 224 11.33 -6.62 -35.98
C ARG A 224 10.56 -7.95 -35.94
N ASP A 225 9.25 -7.90 -36.15
CA ASP A 225 8.37 -9.08 -36.13
C ASP A 225 8.71 -10.06 -37.26
N LEU A 226 9.24 -9.59 -38.40
CA LEU A 226 9.70 -10.47 -39.48
C LEU A 226 10.86 -11.35 -39.03
N VAL A 227 11.79 -10.81 -38.24
CA VAL A 227 12.92 -11.56 -37.70
C VAL A 227 12.42 -12.51 -36.60
N GLY A 228 11.58 -12.02 -35.70
CA GLY A 228 11.02 -12.79 -34.57
C GLY A 228 10.17 -14.00 -34.98
N LYS A 229 9.50 -13.94 -36.14
CA LYS A 229 8.76 -15.09 -36.69
C LYS A 229 9.62 -16.34 -36.86
N ASN A 230 10.92 -16.23 -37.13
CA ASN A 230 11.79 -17.42 -37.21
C ASN A 230 11.94 -18.09 -35.84
N LEU A 231 12.06 -17.31 -34.77
CA LEU A 231 12.10 -17.86 -33.41
C LEU A 231 10.77 -18.53 -33.05
N HIS A 232 9.64 -17.92 -33.46
CA HIS A 232 8.33 -18.53 -33.29
C HIS A 232 8.18 -19.85 -34.04
N VAL A 233 8.71 -19.95 -35.27
CA VAL A 233 8.75 -21.22 -36.01
C VAL A 233 9.60 -22.25 -35.26
N LEU A 234 10.76 -21.88 -34.72
CA LEU A 234 11.59 -22.79 -33.90
C LEU A 234 10.83 -23.35 -32.69
N SER A 235 9.99 -22.54 -32.02
CA SER A 235 9.17 -23.02 -30.89
C SER A 235 8.01 -23.94 -31.27
N GLN A 236 7.65 -24.00 -32.55
CA GLN A 236 6.54 -24.82 -33.05
C GLN A 236 6.97 -26.17 -33.61
N ILE A 237 8.28 -26.40 -33.75
CA ILE A 237 8.83 -27.68 -34.18
C ILE A 237 8.69 -28.63 -32.99
N GLU A 238 7.83 -29.65 -33.12
CA GLU A 238 7.51 -30.61 -32.04
C GLU A 238 8.75 -31.42 -31.63
N GLY A 239 9.69 -31.63 -32.55
CA GLY A 239 10.96 -32.31 -32.28
C GLY A 239 12.03 -31.51 -31.52
N VAL A 240 11.77 -30.25 -31.11
CA VAL A 240 12.73 -29.46 -30.32
C VAL A 240 12.59 -29.77 -28.84
N ASP A 241 13.26 -30.85 -28.44
CA ASP A 241 13.41 -31.25 -27.04
C ASP A 241 14.29 -30.26 -26.26
N LEU A 242 14.21 -30.33 -24.93
CA LEU A 242 15.00 -29.51 -24.01
C LEU A 242 16.52 -29.60 -24.27
N GLU A 243 17.04 -30.80 -24.55
CA GLU A 243 18.46 -31.01 -24.83
C GLU A 243 18.88 -30.30 -26.13
N MET A 244 18.07 -30.44 -27.19
CA MET A 244 18.31 -29.77 -28.47
C MET A 244 18.29 -28.24 -28.33
N TYR A 245 17.34 -27.73 -27.52
CA TYR A 245 17.26 -26.30 -27.23
C TYR A 245 18.49 -25.80 -26.48
N LYS A 246 18.92 -26.53 -25.45
CA LYS A 246 20.05 -26.18 -24.58
C LYS A 246 21.38 -26.22 -25.31
N ASP A 247 21.63 -27.25 -26.11
CA ASP A 247 22.95 -27.50 -26.69
C ASP A 247 23.13 -26.86 -28.08
N THR A 248 22.04 -26.69 -28.84
CA THR A 248 22.12 -26.22 -30.24
C THR A 248 21.39 -24.90 -30.46
N VAL A 249 20.08 -24.83 -30.18
CA VAL A 249 19.26 -23.67 -30.57
C VAL A 249 19.64 -22.41 -29.81
N LEU A 250 19.61 -22.46 -28.47
CA LEU A 250 19.84 -21.29 -27.64
C LEU A 250 21.27 -20.73 -27.79
N PRO A 251 22.35 -21.54 -27.76
CA PRO A 251 23.70 -21.03 -27.94
C PRO A 251 23.89 -20.30 -29.28
N ARG A 252 23.35 -20.84 -30.39
CA ARG A 252 23.43 -20.22 -31.71
C ARG A 252 22.65 -18.91 -31.80
N VAL A 253 21.47 -18.84 -31.17
CA VAL A 253 20.69 -17.61 -31.12
C VAL A 253 21.40 -16.56 -30.25
N LEU A 254 21.86 -16.92 -29.06
CA LEU A 254 22.58 -16.03 -28.15
C LEU A 254 23.89 -15.52 -28.76
N GLU A 255 24.61 -16.35 -29.50
CA GLU A 255 25.80 -15.93 -30.25
C GLU A 255 25.47 -14.79 -31.21
N GLN A 256 24.35 -14.86 -31.94
CA GLN A 256 23.92 -13.77 -32.82
C GLN A 256 23.51 -12.52 -32.07
N VAL A 257 22.85 -12.67 -30.91
CA VAL A 257 22.44 -11.53 -30.08
C VAL A 257 23.67 -10.80 -29.55
N VAL A 258 24.65 -11.51 -29.00
CA VAL A 258 25.88 -10.89 -28.47
C VAL A 258 26.71 -10.27 -29.61
N ASN A 259 26.86 -10.96 -30.73
CA ASN A 259 27.71 -10.51 -31.83
C ASN A 259 27.12 -9.37 -32.68
N CYS A 260 25.79 -9.16 -32.67
CA CYS A 260 25.18 -8.12 -33.51
C CYS A 260 25.53 -6.69 -33.09
N LYS A 261 25.88 -6.48 -31.81
CA LYS A 261 26.29 -5.17 -31.22
C LYS A 261 25.34 -4.01 -31.56
N ASP A 262 24.05 -4.30 -31.75
CA ASP A 262 23.02 -3.30 -32.06
C ASP A 262 21.99 -3.26 -30.92
N GLU A 263 21.76 -2.06 -30.37
CA GLU A 263 20.96 -1.84 -29.17
C GLU A 263 19.51 -2.34 -29.33
N LEU A 264 18.87 -2.00 -30.45
CA LEU A 264 17.48 -2.33 -30.73
C LEU A 264 17.31 -3.83 -31.01
N ALA A 265 18.24 -4.42 -31.77
CA ALA A 265 18.22 -5.85 -32.05
C ALA A 265 18.45 -6.70 -30.80
N GLN A 266 19.43 -6.33 -29.97
CA GLN A 266 19.71 -7.02 -28.72
C GLN A 266 18.52 -7.02 -27.76
N TYR A 267 17.91 -5.85 -27.55
CA TYR A 267 16.72 -5.73 -26.70
C TYR A 267 15.58 -6.63 -27.20
N TYR A 268 15.21 -6.49 -28.48
CA TYR A 268 14.07 -7.20 -29.03
C TYR A 268 14.29 -8.71 -29.10
N LEU A 269 15.48 -9.17 -29.52
CA LEU A 269 15.74 -10.60 -29.64
C LEU A 269 15.76 -11.28 -28.27
N MET A 270 16.33 -10.65 -27.24
CA MET A 270 16.28 -11.19 -25.88
C MET A 270 14.84 -11.27 -25.36
N ASP A 271 14.04 -10.22 -25.57
CA ASP A 271 12.61 -10.21 -25.20
C ASP A 271 11.81 -11.27 -25.97
N CYS A 272 12.11 -11.46 -27.26
CA CYS A 272 11.47 -12.46 -28.10
C CYS A 272 11.81 -13.89 -27.66
N ILE A 273 13.06 -14.18 -27.29
CA ILE A 273 13.43 -15.48 -26.69
C ILE A 273 12.60 -15.74 -25.44
N ILE A 274 12.51 -14.75 -24.54
CA ILE A 274 11.74 -14.86 -23.30
C ILE A 274 10.26 -15.06 -23.58
N GLN A 275 9.68 -14.48 -24.62
CA GLN A 275 8.25 -14.60 -24.95
C GLN A 275 7.89 -15.89 -25.67
N VAL A 276 8.74 -16.33 -26.60
CA VAL A 276 8.40 -17.40 -27.56
C VAL A 276 8.61 -18.79 -26.98
N PHE A 277 9.68 -19.01 -26.22
CA PHE A 277 9.99 -20.35 -25.70
C PHE A 277 9.26 -20.64 -24.37
N PRO A 278 8.98 -21.94 -24.05
CA PRO A 278 8.34 -22.35 -22.80
C PRO A 278 9.16 -22.03 -21.54
N ASP A 279 8.47 -21.94 -20.39
CA ASP A 279 9.08 -21.63 -19.09
C ASP A 279 10.04 -22.71 -18.57
N GLU A 280 9.75 -23.98 -18.85
CA GLU A 280 10.61 -25.13 -18.54
C GLU A 280 12.00 -24.98 -19.17
N TYR A 281 12.05 -24.49 -20.42
CA TYR A 281 13.29 -24.32 -21.16
C TYR A 281 14.10 -23.16 -20.57
N HIS A 282 13.44 -22.06 -20.19
CA HIS A 282 14.08 -20.94 -19.52
C HIS A 282 14.67 -21.31 -18.16
N LEU A 283 13.97 -22.16 -17.39
CA LEU A 283 14.47 -22.61 -16.09
C LEU A 283 15.79 -23.39 -16.24
N GLN A 284 15.84 -24.35 -17.16
CA GLN A 284 17.01 -25.22 -17.36
C GLN A 284 18.19 -24.52 -18.05
N THR A 285 17.91 -23.49 -18.85
CA THR A 285 18.92 -22.71 -19.59
C THR A 285 19.26 -21.36 -18.96
N LEU A 286 18.80 -21.12 -17.73
CA LEU A 286 18.93 -19.83 -17.04
C LEU A 286 20.38 -19.33 -16.99
N GLU A 287 21.35 -20.21 -16.80
CA GLU A 287 22.77 -19.86 -16.75
C GLU A 287 23.29 -19.30 -18.09
N ALA A 288 22.90 -19.91 -19.22
CA ALA A 288 23.31 -19.44 -20.54
C ALA A 288 22.66 -18.08 -20.88
N LEU A 289 21.37 -17.94 -20.61
CA LEU A 289 20.61 -16.72 -20.90
C LEU A 289 21.08 -15.54 -20.03
N LEU A 290 21.29 -15.77 -18.74
CA LEU A 290 21.82 -14.77 -17.83
C LEU A 290 23.29 -14.45 -18.10
N GLY A 291 24.10 -15.43 -18.56
CA GLY A 291 25.49 -15.22 -18.96
C GLY A 291 25.67 -14.32 -20.19
N ALA A 292 24.66 -14.25 -21.05
CA ALA A 292 24.64 -13.35 -22.21
C ALA A 292 24.32 -11.89 -21.83
N CYS A 293 23.54 -11.66 -20.76
CA CYS A 293 23.06 -10.33 -20.39
C CYS A 293 24.19 -9.30 -20.11
N PRO A 294 25.29 -9.62 -19.40
CA PRO A 294 26.40 -8.71 -19.20
C PRO A 294 27.19 -8.36 -20.48
N GLN A 295 27.05 -9.15 -21.55
CA GLN A 295 27.76 -8.96 -22.82
C GLN A 295 27.03 -8.03 -23.80
N LEU A 296 25.80 -7.63 -23.45
CA LEU A 296 24.99 -6.72 -24.25
C LEU A 296 25.54 -5.28 -24.18
N GLN A 297 25.19 -4.46 -25.17
CA GLN A 297 25.59 -3.05 -25.17
C GLN A 297 25.02 -2.32 -23.94
N PRO A 298 25.77 -1.38 -23.31
CA PRO A 298 25.31 -0.70 -22.10
C PRO A 298 24.01 0.10 -22.25
N ALA A 299 23.70 0.56 -23.46
CA ALA A 299 22.48 1.30 -23.77
C ALA A 299 21.23 0.41 -23.91
N VAL A 300 21.38 -0.92 -23.91
CA VAL A 300 20.25 -1.86 -23.96
C VAL A 300 19.50 -1.83 -22.63
N ASP A 301 18.17 -1.77 -22.69
CA ASP A 301 17.29 -1.84 -21.52
C ASP A 301 17.19 -3.28 -20.97
N VAL A 302 18.32 -3.76 -20.43
CA VAL A 302 18.45 -5.09 -19.80
C VAL A 302 17.57 -5.19 -18.55
N LYS A 303 17.28 -4.07 -17.90
CA LYS A 303 16.36 -3.98 -16.76
C LYS A 303 14.99 -4.56 -17.14
N THR A 304 14.39 -4.11 -18.23
CA THR A 304 13.07 -4.59 -18.65
C THR A 304 13.08 -6.05 -19.07
N VAL A 305 14.13 -6.50 -19.78
CA VAL A 305 14.31 -7.90 -20.20
C VAL A 305 14.35 -8.83 -18.98
N LEU A 306 15.23 -8.55 -18.01
CA LEU A 306 15.35 -9.38 -16.80
C LEU A 306 14.11 -9.31 -15.91
N SER A 307 13.46 -8.15 -15.83
CA SER A 307 12.21 -8.01 -15.06
C SER A 307 11.10 -8.88 -15.65
N ARG A 308 10.94 -8.91 -16.98
CA ARG A 308 9.96 -9.77 -17.66
C ARG A 308 10.27 -11.25 -17.47
N LEU A 309 11.55 -11.65 -17.53
CA LEU A 309 11.95 -13.03 -17.25
C LEU A 309 11.56 -13.44 -15.82
N MET A 310 11.92 -12.62 -14.82
CA MET A 310 11.59 -12.90 -13.42
C MET A 310 10.08 -12.92 -13.17
N GLU A 311 9.33 -11.98 -13.76
CA GLU A 311 7.87 -11.95 -13.67
C GLU A 311 7.25 -13.23 -14.25
N ARG A 312 7.70 -13.65 -15.45
CA ARG A 312 7.22 -14.86 -16.12
C ARG A 312 7.51 -16.11 -15.29
N LEU A 313 8.75 -16.29 -14.81
CA LEU A 313 9.12 -17.41 -13.94
C LEU A 313 8.36 -17.40 -12.61
N SER A 314 8.09 -16.20 -12.06
CA SER A 314 7.31 -16.08 -10.83
C SER A 314 5.84 -16.44 -11.01
N ASN A 315 5.26 -16.14 -12.18
CA ASN A 315 3.89 -16.52 -12.52
C ASN A 315 3.80 -18.03 -12.81
N TYR A 316 4.84 -18.61 -13.40
CA TYR A 316 4.97 -20.05 -13.60
C TYR A 316 5.01 -20.80 -12.26
N ALA A 317 5.85 -20.34 -11.33
CA ALA A 317 5.90 -20.90 -9.98
C ALA A 317 4.57 -20.76 -9.20
N ALA A 318 3.81 -19.69 -9.44
CA ALA A 318 2.49 -19.50 -8.83
C ALA A 318 1.40 -20.41 -9.45
N SER A 319 1.53 -20.75 -10.73
CA SER A 319 0.54 -21.57 -11.46
C SER A 319 0.74 -23.06 -11.23
N SER A 320 2.00 -23.51 -11.08
CA SER A 320 2.38 -24.91 -10.95
C SER A 320 3.27 -25.15 -9.73
N PRO A 321 2.69 -25.38 -8.53
CA PRO A 321 3.47 -25.58 -7.30
C PRO A 321 4.32 -26.86 -7.32
N GLU A 322 4.03 -27.81 -8.22
CA GLU A 322 4.80 -29.04 -8.42
C GLU A 322 6.23 -28.79 -8.93
N VAL A 323 6.48 -27.64 -9.55
CA VAL A 323 7.77 -27.27 -10.16
C VAL A 323 8.71 -26.57 -9.16
N LEU A 324 8.21 -26.17 -7.98
CA LEU A 324 9.02 -25.50 -6.94
C LEU A 324 10.30 -26.27 -6.54
N PRO A 325 10.32 -27.61 -6.46
CA PRO A 325 11.54 -28.36 -6.22
C PRO A 325 12.59 -28.22 -7.34
N GLU A 326 12.16 -28.07 -8.60
CA GLU A 326 13.08 -27.87 -9.72
C GLU A 326 13.78 -26.51 -9.63
N PHE A 327 13.06 -25.46 -9.21
CA PHE A 327 13.68 -24.14 -8.96
C PHE A 327 14.77 -24.20 -7.89
N LEU A 328 14.59 -25.04 -6.86
CA LEU A 328 15.60 -25.28 -5.83
C LEU A 328 16.80 -26.04 -6.39
N GLN A 329 16.56 -27.09 -7.18
CA GLN A 329 17.63 -27.89 -7.81
C GLN A 329 18.50 -27.06 -8.76
N VAL A 330 17.89 -26.15 -9.51
CA VAL A 330 18.59 -25.29 -10.47
C VAL A 330 19.28 -24.09 -9.80
N GLU A 331 19.06 -23.88 -8.50
CA GLU A 331 19.54 -22.73 -7.72
C GLU A 331 19.17 -21.39 -8.39
N ALA A 332 17.93 -21.28 -8.88
CA ALA A 332 17.49 -20.16 -9.72
C ALA A 332 17.73 -18.79 -9.06
N PHE A 333 17.51 -18.68 -7.75
CA PHE A 333 17.79 -17.46 -6.98
C PHE A 333 19.27 -17.06 -7.01
N ALA A 334 20.19 -18.01 -6.76
CA ALA A 334 21.63 -17.72 -6.74
C ALA A 334 22.12 -17.28 -8.12
N LYS A 335 21.65 -17.95 -9.18
CA LYS A 335 21.95 -17.59 -10.57
C LYS A 335 21.43 -16.20 -10.93
N LEU A 336 20.17 -15.88 -10.62
CA LEU A 336 19.57 -14.56 -10.84
C LEU A 336 20.28 -13.47 -10.04
N SER A 337 20.55 -13.69 -8.76
CA SER A 337 21.24 -12.72 -7.90
C SER A 337 22.66 -12.43 -8.40
N SER A 338 23.41 -13.47 -8.79
CA SER A 338 24.76 -13.34 -9.34
C SER A 338 24.75 -12.59 -10.68
N ALA A 339 23.80 -12.92 -11.56
CA ALA A 339 23.65 -12.26 -12.86
C ALA A 339 23.28 -10.78 -12.73
N ILE A 340 22.34 -10.43 -11.85
CA ILE A 340 21.96 -9.03 -11.58
C ILE A 340 23.18 -8.26 -11.07
N GLY A 341 23.97 -8.84 -10.17
CA GLY A 341 25.24 -8.25 -9.72
C GLY A 341 26.19 -7.96 -10.88
N LYS A 342 26.45 -8.95 -11.75
CA LYS A 342 27.32 -8.80 -12.93
C LYS A 342 26.79 -7.78 -13.94
N VAL A 343 25.48 -7.73 -14.18
CA VAL A 343 24.86 -6.76 -15.09
C VAL A 343 24.99 -5.33 -14.54
N ILE A 344 24.79 -5.15 -13.24
CA ILE A 344 24.95 -3.86 -12.57
C ILE A 344 26.42 -3.39 -12.59
N GLU A 345 27.39 -4.31 -12.54
CA GLU A 345 28.82 -4.00 -12.67
C GLU A 345 29.22 -3.68 -14.12
N ALA A 346 28.66 -4.41 -15.09
CA ALA A 346 28.94 -4.21 -16.51
C ALA A 346 28.35 -2.90 -17.07
N GLN A 347 27.21 -2.44 -16.53
CA GLN A 347 26.56 -1.20 -16.94
C GLN A 347 26.94 -0.02 -16.01
N VAL A 348 28.02 0.68 -16.36
CA VAL A 348 28.55 1.82 -15.59
C VAL A 348 27.54 2.97 -15.46
N ASP A 349 26.73 3.20 -16.49
CA ASP A 349 25.75 4.30 -16.55
C ASP A 349 24.33 3.92 -16.11
N MET A 350 24.12 2.74 -15.51
CA MET A 350 22.77 2.31 -15.11
C MET A 350 22.20 3.27 -14.02
N PRO A 351 21.00 3.87 -14.26
CA PRO A 351 20.34 4.68 -13.25
C PRO A 351 20.04 3.87 -11.98
N ILE A 352 20.09 4.51 -10.81
CA ILE A 352 19.80 3.87 -9.51
C ILE A 352 18.41 3.22 -9.51
N VAL A 353 17.43 3.90 -10.10
CA VAL A 353 16.06 3.39 -10.30
C VAL A 353 16.08 2.02 -11.00
N GLY A 354 16.95 1.85 -12.01
CA GLY A 354 17.05 0.61 -12.76
C GLY A 354 17.54 -0.56 -11.92
N ALA A 355 18.62 -0.34 -11.15
CA ALA A 355 19.15 -1.34 -10.23
C ALA A 355 18.12 -1.72 -9.14
N ILE A 356 17.44 -0.73 -8.54
CA ILE A 356 16.41 -1.00 -7.52
C ILE A 356 15.24 -1.77 -8.13
N THR A 357 14.82 -1.45 -9.37
CA THR A 357 13.73 -2.20 -10.02
C THR A 357 14.11 -3.67 -10.22
N LEU A 358 15.37 -3.97 -10.57
CA LEU A 358 15.84 -5.35 -10.66
C LEU A 358 15.79 -6.06 -9.31
N PHE A 359 16.16 -5.37 -8.22
CA PHE A 359 16.03 -5.93 -6.87
C PHE A 359 14.56 -6.14 -6.45
N VAL A 360 13.63 -5.25 -6.84
CA VAL A 360 12.19 -5.42 -6.62
C VAL A 360 11.67 -6.65 -7.35
N SER A 361 12.02 -6.81 -8.62
CA SER A 361 11.64 -7.98 -9.41
C SER A 361 12.23 -9.28 -8.82
N LEU A 362 13.49 -9.25 -8.37
CA LEU A 362 14.15 -10.39 -7.72
C LEU A 362 13.51 -10.73 -6.37
N LEU A 363 13.13 -9.72 -5.58
CA LEU A 363 12.45 -9.92 -4.31
C LEU A 363 11.06 -10.52 -4.53
N THR A 364 10.30 -9.98 -5.49
CA THR A 364 8.97 -10.51 -5.85
C THR A 364 9.04 -11.95 -6.30
N PHE A 365 10.05 -12.30 -7.10
CA PHE A 365 10.35 -13.69 -7.47
C PHE A 365 10.65 -14.54 -6.23
N THR A 366 11.58 -14.11 -5.37
CA THR A 366 11.96 -14.84 -4.15
C THR A 366 10.77 -15.08 -3.23
N LEU A 367 9.92 -14.09 -3.01
CA LEU A 367 8.73 -14.18 -2.15
C LEU A 367 7.66 -15.15 -2.70
N ARG A 368 7.67 -15.42 -4.01
CA ARG A 368 6.75 -16.37 -4.65
C ARG A 368 7.32 -17.79 -4.69
N VAL A 369 8.61 -17.94 -4.98
CA VAL A 369 9.25 -19.26 -5.15
C VAL A 369 9.73 -19.83 -3.81
N HIS A 370 10.22 -18.98 -2.90
CA HIS A 370 10.79 -19.38 -1.61
C HIS A 370 10.22 -18.54 -0.45
N PRO A 371 8.94 -18.74 -0.07
CA PRO A 371 8.35 -17.99 1.04
C PRO A 371 9.04 -18.26 2.38
N ASP A 372 9.61 -19.44 2.60
CA ASP A 372 10.18 -19.82 3.90
C ASP A 372 11.64 -19.37 4.09
N ARG A 373 12.32 -18.89 3.04
CA ARG A 373 13.76 -18.54 3.08
C ARG A 373 13.96 -17.05 3.28
N LEU A 374 13.89 -16.61 4.54
CA LEU A 374 14.17 -15.23 4.95
C LEU A 374 15.60 -14.78 4.61
N ASP A 375 16.57 -15.70 4.60
CA ASP A 375 17.96 -15.39 4.22
C ASP A 375 18.08 -14.80 2.81
N CYS A 376 17.30 -15.34 1.86
CA CYS A 376 17.31 -14.88 0.47
C CYS A 376 16.73 -13.46 0.37
N VAL A 377 15.67 -13.18 1.13
CA VAL A 377 15.08 -11.83 1.22
C VAL A 377 16.09 -10.84 1.82
N ASP A 378 16.74 -11.21 2.94
CA ASP A 378 17.74 -10.34 3.57
C ASP A 378 18.97 -10.12 2.68
N GLN A 379 19.37 -11.12 1.87
CA GLN A 379 20.44 -10.98 0.89
C GLN A 379 20.10 -9.98 -0.22
N VAL A 380 18.86 -9.95 -0.71
CA VAL A 380 18.41 -8.96 -1.71
C VAL A 380 18.44 -7.55 -1.11
N LEU A 381 17.91 -7.39 0.11
CA LEU A 381 17.95 -6.11 0.83
C LEU A 381 19.40 -5.66 1.08
N GLY A 382 20.28 -6.56 1.54
CA GLY A 382 21.69 -6.28 1.74
C GLY A 382 22.43 -5.92 0.44
N SER A 383 22.04 -6.52 -0.70
CA SER A 383 22.59 -6.14 -2.02
C SER A 383 22.12 -4.75 -2.45
N CYS A 384 20.87 -4.39 -2.13
CA CYS A 384 20.36 -3.03 -2.32
C CYS A 384 21.16 -2.02 -1.48
N VAL A 385 21.38 -2.31 -0.19
CA VAL A 385 22.21 -1.48 0.71
C VAL A 385 23.62 -1.30 0.16
N LYS A 386 24.27 -2.35 -0.33
CA LYS A 386 25.60 -2.23 -0.96
C LYS A 386 25.60 -1.27 -2.15
N LYS A 387 24.56 -1.29 -2.99
CA LYS A 387 24.47 -0.39 -4.15
C LYS A 387 24.15 1.06 -3.76
N LEU A 388 23.43 1.25 -2.65
CA LEU A 388 23.12 2.56 -2.08
C LEU A 388 24.28 3.12 -1.23
N SER A 389 25.17 2.25 -0.73
CA SER A 389 26.33 2.65 0.06
C SER A 389 27.24 3.59 -0.75
N GLY A 390 27.54 4.76 -0.20
CA GLY A 390 28.35 5.80 -0.84
C GLY A 390 27.58 6.92 -1.55
N LYS A 391 26.23 6.88 -1.58
CA LYS A 391 25.38 7.98 -2.06
C LYS A 391 24.64 8.66 -0.90
N ALA A 392 24.46 9.98 -0.99
CA ALA A 392 23.59 10.72 -0.06
C ALA A 392 22.13 10.26 -0.19
N LYS A 393 21.25 10.75 0.70
CA LYS A 393 19.80 10.46 0.69
C LYS A 393 19.22 10.52 -0.73
N LEU A 394 18.32 9.59 -1.06
CA LEU A 394 17.73 9.48 -2.40
C LEU A 394 16.83 10.69 -2.70
N GLU A 395 17.22 11.55 -3.64
CA GLU A 395 16.41 12.70 -4.08
C GLU A 395 15.46 12.36 -5.26
N ASP A 396 15.74 11.29 -6.02
CA ASP A 396 14.92 10.92 -7.19
C ASP A 396 13.60 10.26 -6.77
N SER A 397 12.48 10.94 -7.02
CA SER A 397 11.11 10.47 -6.76
C SER A 397 10.80 9.10 -7.38
N LYS A 398 11.41 8.75 -8.51
CA LYS A 398 11.19 7.42 -9.12
C LYS A 398 11.96 6.34 -8.37
N ALA A 399 13.14 6.65 -7.84
CA ALA A 399 13.95 5.72 -7.06
C ALA A 399 13.28 5.45 -5.71
N THR A 400 12.80 6.50 -5.03
CA THR A 400 12.11 6.37 -3.73
C THR A 400 10.86 5.51 -3.83
N LYS A 401 10.04 5.70 -4.88
CA LYS A 401 8.87 4.83 -5.15
C LYS A 401 9.24 3.35 -5.32
N GLN A 402 10.36 3.06 -5.97
CA GLN A 402 10.83 1.68 -6.13
C GLN A 402 11.38 1.10 -4.82
N VAL A 403 12.02 1.90 -3.96
CA VAL A 403 12.40 1.46 -2.61
C VAL A 403 11.18 1.18 -1.75
N VAL A 404 10.15 2.03 -1.81
CA VAL A 404 8.88 1.78 -1.12
C VAL A 404 8.26 0.48 -1.59
N ALA A 405 8.23 0.21 -2.90
CA ALA A 405 7.75 -1.08 -3.43
C ALA A 405 8.60 -2.27 -2.93
N LEU A 406 9.93 -2.11 -2.86
CA LEU A 406 10.85 -3.13 -2.32
C LEU A 406 10.54 -3.47 -0.86
N LEU A 407 10.27 -2.46 -0.02
CA LEU A 407 9.99 -2.65 1.40
C LEU A 407 8.55 -3.11 1.66
N THR A 408 7.61 -2.76 0.77
CA THR A 408 6.20 -3.14 0.88
C THR A 408 5.98 -4.62 0.50
N ALA A 409 6.72 -5.15 -0.48
CA ALA A 409 6.50 -6.51 -0.98
C ALA A 409 6.59 -7.61 0.09
N PRO A 410 7.58 -7.61 1.03
CA PRO A 410 7.59 -8.54 2.16
C PRO A 410 6.39 -8.36 3.10
N LEU A 411 5.99 -7.11 3.37
CA LEU A 411 4.88 -6.80 4.29
C LEU A 411 3.52 -7.27 3.77
N GLU A 412 3.33 -7.31 2.45
CA GLU A 412 2.09 -7.82 1.84
C GLU A 412 2.03 -9.35 1.81
N LYS A 413 3.19 -10.02 1.71
CA LYS A 413 3.25 -11.48 1.55
C LYS A 413 3.29 -12.22 2.88
N TYR A 414 3.99 -11.70 3.88
CA TYR A 414 4.06 -12.33 5.19
C TYR A 414 2.86 -11.91 6.03
N ASN A 415 2.09 -12.90 6.51
CA ASN A 415 0.99 -12.65 7.44
C ASN A 415 1.51 -12.16 8.80
N ASP A 416 2.69 -12.65 9.21
CA ASP A 416 3.37 -12.23 10.41
C ASP A 416 4.42 -11.16 10.10
N ILE A 417 4.17 -9.92 10.51
CA ILE A 417 5.08 -8.79 10.28
C ILE A 417 6.33 -8.92 11.14
N VAL A 418 6.28 -9.70 12.21
CA VAL A 418 7.43 -9.98 13.05
C VAL A 418 8.56 -10.60 12.23
N THR A 419 8.26 -11.48 11.26
CA THR A 419 9.31 -12.07 10.41
C THR A 419 9.98 -11.01 9.52
N ALA A 420 9.22 -10.03 9.02
CA ALA A 420 9.79 -8.91 8.26
C ALA A 420 10.61 -7.97 9.17
N LEU A 421 10.19 -7.77 10.42
CA LEU A 421 10.91 -6.94 11.40
C LEU A 421 12.22 -7.57 11.87
N THR A 422 12.34 -8.90 11.84
CA THR A 422 13.61 -9.60 12.16
C THR A 422 14.69 -9.47 11.08
N LEU A 423 14.37 -8.94 9.90
CA LEU A 423 15.32 -8.80 8.80
C LEU A 423 16.39 -7.74 9.11
N SER A 424 17.65 -8.15 9.15
CA SER A 424 18.76 -7.30 9.60
C SER A 424 19.02 -6.09 8.70
N ASN A 425 18.79 -6.22 7.39
CA ASN A 425 19.03 -5.15 6.42
C ASN A 425 17.81 -4.29 6.13
N TYR A 426 16.62 -4.63 6.65
CA TYR A 426 15.41 -3.85 6.45
C TYR A 426 15.52 -2.43 7.04
N PRO A 427 15.92 -2.24 8.32
CA PRO A 427 16.14 -0.90 8.88
C PRO A 427 17.20 -0.10 8.12
N ARG A 428 18.25 -0.77 7.63
CA ARG A 428 19.36 -0.13 6.91
C ARG A 428 18.93 0.46 5.58
N VAL A 429 17.97 -0.15 4.88
CA VAL A 429 17.42 0.43 3.64
C VAL A 429 16.60 1.68 3.96
N MET A 430 15.86 1.67 5.07
CA MET A 430 15.02 2.78 5.50
C MET A 430 15.81 4.04 5.88
N ASP A 431 17.05 3.90 6.35
CA ASP A 431 17.95 5.03 6.66
C ASP A 431 18.36 5.87 5.42
N TYR A 432 18.25 5.32 4.21
CA TYR A 432 18.56 6.04 2.96
C TYR A 432 17.38 6.84 2.39
N LEU A 433 16.18 6.69 2.97
CA LEU A 433 14.99 7.43 2.57
C LEU A 433 15.01 8.87 3.10
N ASP A 434 14.37 9.78 2.36
CA ASP A 434 14.05 11.11 2.86
C ASP A 434 12.98 11.04 3.96
N ASN A 435 12.87 12.12 4.75
CA ASN A 435 11.98 12.13 5.92
C ASN A 435 10.49 11.97 5.52
N GLY A 436 10.09 12.47 4.34
CA GLY A 436 8.72 12.34 3.84
C GLY A 436 8.40 10.90 3.45
N THR A 437 9.25 10.27 2.64
CA THR A 437 9.06 8.86 2.26
C THR A 437 9.17 7.91 3.45
N ASN A 438 10.02 8.23 4.44
CA ASN A 438 10.14 7.45 5.67
C ASN A 438 8.81 7.44 6.47
N LYS A 439 8.10 8.58 6.55
CA LYS A 439 6.75 8.64 7.14
C LYS A 439 5.73 7.79 6.37
N VAL A 440 5.72 7.88 5.04
CA VAL A 440 4.83 7.07 4.19
C VAL A 440 5.07 5.58 4.45
N MET A 441 6.34 5.17 4.50
CA MET A 441 6.69 3.77 4.73
C MET A 441 6.35 3.30 6.15
N ALA A 442 6.56 4.15 7.15
CA ALA A 442 6.12 3.90 8.52
C ALA A 442 4.60 3.72 8.62
N MET A 443 3.81 4.52 7.88
CA MET A 443 2.36 4.35 7.80
C MET A 443 1.95 3.02 7.16
N VAL A 444 2.64 2.60 6.09
CA VAL A 444 2.40 1.28 5.47
C VAL A 444 2.67 0.14 6.45
N ILE A 445 3.74 0.24 7.25
CA ILE A 445 4.03 -0.75 8.31
C ILE A 445 2.87 -0.78 9.32
N VAL A 446 2.45 0.37 9.84
CA VAL A 446 1.35 0.44 10.83
C VAL A 446 0.04 -0.12 10.26
N GLN A 447 -0.31 0.25 9.03
CA GLN A 447 -1.52 -0.26 8.37
C GLN A 447 -1.46 -1.78 8.13
N SER A 448 -0.29 -2.32 7.79
CA SER A 448 -0.12 -3.77 7.65
C SER A 448 -0.34 -4.50 8.98
N ILE A 449 0.23 -3.98 10.08
CA ILE A 449 0.04 -4.55 11.43
C ILE A 449 -1.44 -4.53 11.80
N MET A 450 -2.14 -3.42 11.51
CA MET A 450 -3.57 -3.29 11.77
C MET A 450 -4.42 -4.24 10.91
N LYS A 451 -4.06 -4.46 9.65
CA LYS A 451 -4.79 -5.35 8.74
C LYS A 451 -4.70 -6.82 9.18
N ASN A 452 -3.53 -7.23 9.65
CA ASN A 452 -3.25 -8.63 10.01
C ASN A 452 -3.52 -8.94 11.49
N ASN A 453 -3.86 -7.93 12.33
CA ASN A 453 -4.00 -8.07 13.79
C ASN A 453 -2.79 -8.77 14.45
N THR A 454 -1.58 -8.50 13.95
CA THR A 454 -0.36 -9.13 14.49
C THR A 454 -0.08 -8.58 15.88
N CYS A 455 -0.04 -9.47 16.88
CA CYS A 455 0.29 -9.11 18.26
C CYS A 455 1.82 -9.10 18.43
N ILE A 456 2.36 -7.97 18.86
CA ILE A 456 3.80 -7.83 19.15
C ILE A 456 3.99 -8.06 20.65
N SER A 457 4.62 -9.18 21.01
CA SER A 457 4.71 -9.65 22.40
C SER A 457 6.07 -9.40 23.07
N THR A 458 7.14 -9.16 22.30
CA THR A 458 8.50 -9.03 22.85
C THR A 458 9.04 -7.60 22.85
N THR A 459 9.81 -7.25 23.87
CA THR A 459 10.42 -5.91 24.02
C THR A 459 11.36 -5.57 22.86
N ASP A 460 12.18 -6.52 22.41
CA ASP A 460 13.12 -6.31 21.29
C ASP A 460 12.38 -5.96 19.99
N GLN A 461 11.25 -6.61 19.71
CA GLN A 461 10.42 -6.30 18.54
C GLN A 461 9.77 -4.92 18.65
N VAL A 462 9.38 -4.51 19.85
CA VAL A 462 8.83 -3.17 20.11
C VAL A 462 9.91 -2.11 19.87
N GLU A 463 11.15 -2.31 20.34
CA GLU A 463 12.24 -1.36 20.08
C GLU A 463 12.51 -1.22 18.58
N VAL A 464 12.62 -2.33 17.85
CA VAL A 464 12.82 -2.31 16.39
C VAL A 464 11.66 -1.60 15.68
N LEU A 465 10.41 -1.89 16.06
CA LEU A 465 9.25 -1.22 15.48
C LEU A 465 9.29 0.28 15.72
N PHE A 466 9.55 0.72 16.95
CA PHE A 466 9.58 2.13 17.33
C PHE A 466 10.73 2.90 16.66
N GLU A 467 11.86 2.24 16.39
CA GLU A 467 12.92 2.79 15.55
C GLU A 467 12.49 2.95 14.08
N LEU A 468 11.71 2.02 13.53
CA LEU A 468 11.17 2.14 12.17
C LEU A 468 10.10 3.23 12.06
N ILE A 469 9.26 3.40 13.07
CA ILE A 469 8.22 4.46 13.08
C ILE A 469 8.70 5.78 13.70
N LYS A 470 10.01 5.96 13.92
CA LYS A 470 10.57 7.17 14.55
C LYS A 470 10.15 8.47 13.86
N GLY A 471 9.94 8.46 12.53
CA GLY A 471 9.46 9.62 11.78
C GLY A 471 7.99 10.01 12.08
N LEU A 472 7.18 9.06 12.56
CA LEU A 472 5.80 9.28 13.01
C LEU A 472 5.71 9.65 14.49
N ILE A 473 6.78 9.42 15.26
CA ILE A 473 6.83 9.71 16.69
C ILE A 473 7.55 11.03 16.96
N LYS A 474 8.74 11.25 16.37
CA LYS A 474 9.58 12.41 16.63
C LYS A 474 9.55 13.39 15.45
N ASP A 475 9.55 14.69 15.76
CA ASP A 475 9.79 15.71 14.75
C ASP A 475 11.25 15.62 14.28
N LEU A 476 11.44 15.27 13.01
CA LEU A 476 12.76 15.23 12.39
C LEU A 476 13.17 16.65 11.98
N ASP A 477 14.42 17.02 12.29
CA ASP A 477 14.99 18.33 11.95
C ASP A 477 14.85 18.59 10.43
N GLY A 478 14.23 19.72 10.08
CA GLY A 478 14.04 20.17 8.69
C GLY A 478 12.63 19.99 8.11
N THR A 479 11.66 19.49 8.87
CA THR A 479 10.25 19.51 8.44
C THR A 479 9.72 20.93 8.59
N LEU A 480 9.58 21.68 7.49
CA LEU A 480 8.88 22.96 7.51
C LEU A 480 7.44 22.69 8.00
N ALA A 481 7.07 23.31 9.12
CA ALA A 481 5.77 23.14 9.75
C ALA A 481 4.59 23.65 8.88
N ASP A 482 4.87 24.27 7.74
CA ASP A 482 3.92 25.02 6.91
C ASP A 482 3.31 24.22 5.73
N GLU A 483 3.63 22.93 5.53
CA GLU A 483 3.16 22.15 4.35
C GLU A 483 2.42 20.82 4.65
N LEU A 484 2.08 20.51 5.90
CA LEU A 484 1.29 19.30 6.20
C LEU A 484 -0.19 19.65 6.38
N ASP A 485 -1.06 18.98 5.63
CA ASP A 485 -2.51 19.02 5.84
C ASP A 485 -2.81 18.58 7.29
N GLU A 486 -3.57 19.39 8.03
CA GLU A 486 -3.93 19.08 9.42
C GLU A 486 -4.72 17.77 9.52
N GLU A 487 -5.49 17.42 8.47
CA GLU A 487 -6.22 16.16 8.40
C GLU A 487 -5.28 14.96 8.28
N ASP A 488 -4.31 15.01 7.37
CA ASP A 488 -3.31 13.94 7.16
C ASP A 488 -2.49 13.71 8.43
N PHE A 489 -2.01 14.77 9.08
CA PHE A 489 -1.27 14.68 10.34
C PHE A 489 -2.12 13.99 11.43
N LYS A 490 -3.40 14.33 11.52
CA LYS A 490 -4.31 13.73 12.49
C LYS A 490 -4.55 12.24 12.20
N GLU A 491 -4.67 11.84 10.94
CA GLU A 491 -4.78 10.44 10.55
C GLU A 491 -3.53 9.62 10.87
N GLU A 492 -2.34 10.19 10.65
CA GLU A 492 -1.05 9.60 11.05
C GLU A 492 -1.05 9.32 12.57
N GLN A 493 -1.35 10.35 13.38
CA GLN A 493 -1.33 10.23 14.84
C GLN A 493 -2.41 9.28 15.36
N ASN A 494 -3.59 9.25 14.75
CA ASN A 494 -4.65 8.28 15.09
C ASN A 494 -4.25 6.83 14.76
N SER A 495 -3.38 6.63 13.78
CA SER A 495 -2.89 5.29 13.43
C SER A 495 -1.84 4.81 14.43
N VAL A 496 -0.94 5.69 14.88
CA VAL A 496 -0.03 5.41 16.01
C VAL A 496 -0.81 5.14 17.30
N ALA A 497 -1.86 5.91 17.58
CA ALA A 497 -2.74 5.68 18.72
C ALA A 497 -3.39 4.28 18.70
N ARG A 498 -3.84 3.83 17.53
CA ARG A 498 -4.40 2.49 17.33
C ARG A 498 -3.34 1.40 17.49
N LEU A 499 -2.13 1.61 16.99
CA LEU A 499 -0.99 0.69 17.17
C LEU A 499 -0.73 0.40 18.65
N ILE A 500 -0.71 1.43 19.50
CA ILE A 500 -0.49 1.28 20.95
C ILE A 500 -1.53 0.35 21.59
N HIS A 501 -2.76 0.35 21.06
CA HIS A 501 -3.83 -0.51 21.58
C HIS A 501 -3.66 -1.99 21.21
N MET A 502 -2.91 -2.28 20.15
CA MET A 502 -2.63 -3.64 19.67
C MET A 502 -1.37 -4.24 20.30
N LEU A 503 -0.55 -3.43 20.98
CA LEU A 503 0.59 -3.89 21.79
C LEU A 503 0.08 -4.48 23.12
N ASN A 504 -0.76 -5.52 23.05
CA ASN A 504 -1.30 -6.19 24.23
C ASN A 504 -0.85 -7.65 24.21
N ASN A 505 -0.15 -8.06 25.28
CA ASN A 505 0.22 -9.46 25.50
C ASN A 505 -0.85 -10.08 26.44
N ASP A 506 -1.23 -11.33 26.17
CA ASP A 506 -2.24 -12.05 26.95
C ASP A 506 -1.66 -12.65 28.24
N ASP A 507 -0.34 -12.67 28.39
CA ASP A 507 0.33 -13.20 29.58
C ASP A 507 0.83 -12.05 30.50
N PRO A 508 0.26 -11.86 31.70
CA PRO A 508 0.75 -10.89 32.67
C PRO A 508 2.18 -11.24 33.12
N GLU A 509 2.58 -12.52 33.10
CA GLU A 509 3.93 -12.94 33.46
C GLU A 509 4.96 -12.61 32.37
N GLU A 510 4.64 -12.65 31.08
CA GLU A 510 5.55 -12.15 30.02
C GLU A 510 5.59 -10.62 29.92
N MET A 511 4.49 -9.93 30.28
CA MET A 511 4.53 -8.49 30.55
C MET A 511 5.37 -8.13 31.79
N LEU A 512 5.69 -9.11 32.65
CA LEU A 512 6.46 -8.97 33.88
C LEU A 512 7.79 -9.76 33.87
N LYS A 513 8.14 -10.51 32.81
CA LYS A 513 9.21 -11.51 32.89
C LYS A 513 10.57 -10.84 32.99
N HIS A 514 11.14 -11.08 34.15
CA HIS A 514 12.49 -10.81 34.59
C HIS A 514 13.53 -11.06 33.48
N TYR A 515 14.19 -10.01 32.95
CA TYR A 515 15.48 -10.17 32.27
C TYR A 515 16.55 -10.51 33.32
N SER A 516 16.57 -11.77 33.69
CA SER A 516 17.72 -12.40 34.35
C SER A 516 18.92 -12.35 33.40
N VAL A 517 19.90 -11.52 33.76
CA VAL A 517 21.33 -11.69 33.43
C VAL A 517 21.69 -11.68 31.94
N ARG A 518 21.94 -10.49 31.35
CA ARG A 518 22.90 -10.41 30.22
C ARG A 518 23.63 -9.08 29.96
N HIS A 519 23.55 -8.08 30.84
CA HIS A 519 24.29 -6.80 30.68
C HIS A 519 25.45 -6.58 31.67
N LEU A 520 25.94 -7.64 32.32
CA LEU A 520 27.15 -7.60 33.17
C LEU A 520 28.26 -8.55 32.65
N GLY A 521 28.59 -8.45 31.36
CA GLY A 521 29.92 -8.76 30.86
C GLY A 521 30.37 -7.55 30.07
N LEU A 522 31.15 -6.61 30.61
CA LEU A 522 32.61 -6.77 30.62
C LEU A 522 33.35 -5.70 31.47
N ARG A 523 32.75 -5.09 32.51
CA ARG A 523 33.43 -3.96 33.21
C ARG A 523 33.55 -3.97 34.73
N SER A 524 33.16 -5.03 35.44
CA SER A 524 33.23 -5.05 36.93
C SER A 524 34.09 -6.13 37.58
N TYR A 525 34.95 -6.84 36.82
CA TYR A 525 35.87 -7.82 37.42
C TYR A 525 37.06 -7.22 38.20
N CYS A 526 37.25 -5.89 38.20
CA CYS A 526 38.37 -5.26 38.92
C CYS A 526 38.01 -4.67 40.29
N PHE A 527 36.74 -4.58 40.70
CA PHE A 527 36.38 -3.83 41.92
C PHE A 527 36.00 -4.70 43.13
N VAL A 528 35.68 -5.99 42.93
CA VAL A 528 35.18 -6.86 44.00
C VAL A 528 36.29 -7.39 44.92
N HIS A 529 37.56 -7.36 44.48
CA HIS A 529 38.67 -7.85 45.31
C HIS A 529 39.28 -6.81 46.27
N ALA A 530 38.86 -5.54 46.21
CA ALA A 530 39.44 -4.46 47.00
C ALA A 530 38.68 -4.09 48.28
N VAL A 531 37.46 -4.61 48.49
CA VAL A 531 36.57 -4.16 49.58
C VAL A 531 36.39 -5.19 50.70
N TYR A 532 37.01 -6.37 50.60
CA TYR A 532 36.93 -7.41 51.64
C TYR A 532 37.80 -7.15 52.88
N PHE A 533 38.44 -5.99 53.02
CA PHE A 533 39.44 -5.74 54.08
C PHE A 533 39.19 -4.54 55.01
N ALA A 534 38.03 -3.89 54.98
CA ALA A 534 37.73 -2.85 55.98
C ALA A 534 36.27 -2.96 56.43
N GLY A 535 36.08 -3.55 57.61
CA GLY A 535 34.78 -3.63 58.28
C GLY A 535 34.23 -2.24 58.64
N LEU A 536 33.40 -1.69 57.75
CA LEU A 536 32.51 -0.58 58.04
C LEU A 536 31.09 -0.93 57.57
N GLU A 537 30.14 -0.70 58.46
CA GLU A 537 28.70 -0.83 58.28
C GLU A 537 28.21 -0.14 57.00
N ILE A 538 27.51 -0.89 56.16
CA ILE A 538 26.96 -0.38 54.90
C ILE A 538 25.53 0.10 55.15
N HIS A 539 25.41 1.40 55.44
CA HIS A 539 24.14 2.14 55.51
C HIS A 539 23.77 2.79 54.16
N TYR A 540 24.16 2.17 53.03
CA TYR A 540 23.93 2.67 51.66
C TYR A 540 23.64 1.52 50.69
N TRP A 541 22.47 0.90 50.77
CA TRP A 541 21.93 0.05 49.68
C TRP A 541 20.40 0.13 49.51
N HIS A 542 19.75 1.19 50.01
CA HIS A 542 18.31 1.38 49.82
C HIS A 542 17.94 2.26 48.61
N ASN A 543 18.85 2.44 47.63
CA ASN A 543 18.59 3.31 46.48
C ASN A 543 19.31 2.85 45.21
N MET A 544 19.11 1.59 44.82
CA MET A 544 19.41 1.12 43.48
C MET A 544 18.11 0.66 42.83
N THR A 545 17.36 1.66 42.34
CA THR A 545 16.11 1.53 41.60
C THR A 545 16.26 0.52 40.46
N VAL A 546 15.67 -0.66 40.65
CA VAL A 546 15.52 -1.70 39.64
C VAL A 546 14.72 -1.10 38.50
N HIS A 547 15.38 -0.84 37.37
CA HIS A 547 14.73 -0.46 36.12
C HIS A 547 13.87 -1.64 35.65
N LEU A 548 12.58 -1.54 35.92
CA LEU A 548 11.54 -2.41 35.39
C LEU A 548 11.41 -2.13 33.88
N ASP A 549 12.00 -2.98 33.05
CA ASP A 549 11.76 -2.95 31.62
C ASP A 549 10.40 -3.58 31.33
N PHE A 550 9.48 -2.69 31.00
CA PHE A 550 8.06 -2.90 30.81
C PHE A 550 7.74 -2.40 29.40
N ILE A 551 6.96 -3.12 28.59
CA ILE A 551 6.63 -2.70 27.22
C ILE A 551 6.08 -1.27 27.20
N ILE A 552 5.22 -0.92 28.16
CA ILE A 552 4.68 0.46 28.28
C ILE A 552 5.78 1.46 28.69
N CYS A 553 6.80 1.08 29.46
CA CYS A 553 7.94 1.96 29.76
C CYS A 553 8.80 2.23 28.53
N THR A 554 9.07 1.22 27.71
CA THR A 554 9.77 1.37 26.43
C THR A 554 8.96 2.24 25.48
N VAL A 555 7.67 1.94 25.32
CA VAL A 555 6.74 2.74 24.52
C VAL A 555 6.67 4.18 25.03
N ARG A 556 6.56 4.39 26.35
CA ARG A 556 6.58 5.72 26.99
C ARG A 556 7.87 6.45 26.64
N LYS A 557 9.03 5.82 26.78
CA LYS A 557 10.33 6.44 26.48
C LYS A 557 10.36 6.99 25.06
N HIS A 558 9.85 6.26 24.08
CA HIS A 558 9.77 6.75 22.70
C HIS A 558 8.71 7.84 22.52
N ILE A 559 7.49 7.65 23.03
CA ILE A 559 6.39 8.62 22.87
C ILE A 559 6.72 9.97 23.50
N MET A 560 7.39 9.98 24.66
CA MET A 560 7.79 11.21 25.35
C MET A 560 8.81 12.06 24.56
N THR A 561 9.40 11.52 23.48
CA THR A 561 10.27 12.30 22.57
C THR A 561 9.51 13.04 21.47
N GLY A 562 8.19 12.85 21.35
CA GLY A 562 7.41 13.27 20.18
C GLY A 562 7.00 14.73 20.09
N GLY A 563 7.45 15.57 21.02
CA GLY A 563 7.20 17.01 20.99
C GLY A 563 5.73 17.40 21.25
N PRO A 564 5.42 18.71 21.22
CA PRO A 564 4.18 19.23 21.77
C PRO A 564 2.93 18.87 20.96
N ASN A 565 3.03 18.74 19.63
CA ASN A 565 1.87 18.55 18.76
C ASN A 565 1.38 17.09 18.68
N ARG A 566 2.26 16.11 18.95
CA ARG A 566 1.96 14.67 18.82
C ARG A 566 1.52 14.03 20.14
N LEU A 567 2.00 14.55 21.27
CA LEU A 567 1.67 14.05 22.60
C LEU A 567 0.16 14.00 22.91
N PRO A 568 -0.67 14.99 22.51
CA PRO A 568 -2.11 14.93 22.76
C PRO A 568 -2.83 13.73 22.14
N PHE A 569 -2.29 13.15 21.06
CA PHE A 569 -2.88 12.01 20.37
C PHE A 569 -2.35 10.67 20.88
N THR A 570 -1.07 10.62 21.24
CA THR A 570 -0.35 9.37 21.57
C THR A 570 -0.34 9.06 23.07
N ALA A 571 -0.42 10.08 23.94
CA ALA A 571 -0.45 9.88 25.39
C ALA A 571 -1.76 9.27 25.92
N PRO A 572 -2.98 9.66 25.47
CA PRO A 572 -4.21 9.05 25.97
C PRO A 572 -4.30 7.53 25.74
N PRO A 573 -4.00 6.98 24.54
CA PRO A 573 -3.98 5.54 24.32
C PRO A 573 -3.02 4.79 25.24
N LEU A 574 -1.85 5.38 25.53
CA LEU A 574 -0.88 4.82 26.48
C LEU A 574 -1.47 4.76 27.89
N VAL A 575 -2.11 5.84 28.35
CA VAL A 575 -2.78 5.89 29.66
C VAL A 575 -3.88 4.84 29.74
N PHE A 576 -4.77 4.76 28.74
CA PHE A 576 -5.83 3.75 28.73
C PHE A 576 -5.31 2.31 28.66
N SER A 577 -4.21 2.07 27.96
CA SER A 577 -3.56 0.74 27.95
C SER A 577 -3.02 0.38 29.33
N ALA A 578 -2.35 1.32 30.01
CA ALA A 578 -1.88 1.13 31.39
C ALA A 578 -3.04 0.93 32.38
N LEU A 579 -4.15 1.66 32.24
CA LEU A 579 -5.35 1.49 33.08
C LEU A 579 -6.02 0.12 32.86
N LYS A 580 -6.03 -0.39 31.63
CA LYS A 580 -6.50 -1.76 31.34
C LYS A 580 -5.65 -2.79 32.06
N LEU A 581 -4.33 -2.60 32.10
CA LEU A 581 -3.45 -3.49 32.87
C LEU A 581 -3.76 -3.43 34.37
N VAL A 582 -3.94 -2.23 34.93
CA VAL A 582 -4.32 -2.09 36.36
C VAL A 582 -5.57 -2.89 36.66
N ARG A 583 -6.63 -2.78 35.85
CA ARG A 583 -7.86 -3.55 36.05
C ARG A 583 -7.67 -5.06 35.92
N ARG A 584 -6.74 -5.53 35.07
CA ARG A 584 -6.41 -6.97 34.95
C ARG A 584 -5.69 -7.48 36.19
N LEU A 585 -4.74 -6.71 36.73
CA LEU A 585 -3.99 -7.08 37.94
C LEU A 585 -4.93 -7.25 39.15
N GLN A 586 -5.98 -6.42 39.25
CA GLN A 586 -7.00 -6.53 40.31
C GLN A 586 -7.89 -7.77 40.19
N GLY A 587 -8.10 -8.28 38.96
CA GLY A 587 -8.91 -9.47 38.72
C GLY A 587 -8.21 -10.79 39.09
N GLN A 588 -6.91 -10.75 39.38
CA GLN A 588 -6.06 -11.91 39.67
C GLN A 588 -5.69 -12.06 41.15
N ASP A 589 -6.24 -11.23 42.05
CA ASP A 589 -6.05 -11.34 43.51
C ASP A 589 -6.69 -12.58 44.16
N GLY A 590 -7.01 -13.62 43.37
CA GLY A 590 -7.41 -14.95 43.85
C GLY A 590 -6.22 -15.91 43.89
N GLU A 591 -5.66 -16.12 45.08
CA GLU A 591 -4.72 -17.20 45.48
C GLU A 591 -3.47 -17.41 44.59
N VAL A 592 -2.37 -16.72 44.93
CA VAL A 592 -1.01 -17.24 44.67
C VAL A 592 -0.20 -17.17 45.96
N ASP A 593 0.04 -18.35 46.54
CA ASP A 593 0.95 -18.59 47.66
C ASP A 593 2.38 -18.58 47.12
N GLY A 594 3.16 -17.52 47.41
CA GLY A 594 4.55 -17.40 46.97
C GLY A 594 5.12 -15.99 47.16
N GLU A 595 6.18 -15.87 47.98
CA GLU A 595 6.93 -14.64 48.25
C GLU A 595 7.68 -14.12 47.00
N GLU A 596 7.00 -13.50 46.04
CA GLU A 596 7.61 -12.55 45.10
C GLU A 596 6.63 -11.39 44.89
N VAL A 597 6.98 -10.19 45.38
CA VAL A 597 6.10 -9.01 45.42
C VAL A 597 5.65 -8.64 44.00
N PRO A 598 4.36 -8.82 43.62
CA PRO A 598 3.88 -8.42 42.31
C PRO A 598 3.92 -6.90 42.18
N ALA A 599 4.16 -6.40 40.95
CA ALA A 599 4.19 -4.98 40.66
C ALA A 599 2.89 -4.30 41.14
N THR A 600 2.99 -3.53 42.22
CA THR A 600 1.81 -2.95 42.87
C THR A 600 1.18 -1.90 41.95
N PRO A 601 -0.17 -1.85 41.79
CA PRO A 601 -0.88 -0.81 41.02
C PRO A 601 -0.39 0.61 41.28
N LYS A 602 0.11 0.89 42.50
CA LYS A 602 0.76 2.16 42.89
C LYS A 602 1.91 2.61 41.96
N LYS A 603 2.78 1.69 41.52
CA LYS A 603 3.91 2.03 40.62
C LYS A 603 3.41 2.43 39.23
N ILE A 604 2.35 1.78 38.74
CA ILE A 604 1.72 2.12 37.46
C ILE A 604 1.07 3.49 37.56
N PHE A 605 0.36 3.80 38.65
CA PHE A 605 -0.20 5.13 38.87
C PHE A 605 0.86 6.23 38.98
N GLN A 606 2.02 5.98 39.60
CA GLN A 606 3.15 6.92 39.60
C GLN A 606 3.67 7.19 38.18
N LEU A 607 3.78 6.14 37.36
CA LEU A 607 4.17 6.25 35.95
C LEU A 607 3.16 7.08 35.15
N LEU A 608 1.87 6.85 35.39
CA LEU A 608 0.79 7.60 34.75
C LEU A 608 0.81 9.07 35.17
N ASN A 609 1.04 9.36 36.46
CA ASN A 609 1.17 10.72 36.97
C ASN A 609 2.28 11.49 36.23
N GLN A 610 3.48 10.92 36.16
CA GLN A 610 4.60 11.52 35.43
C GLN A 610 4.33 11.71 33.94
N THR A 611 3.49 10.86 33.33
CA THR A 611 3.14 10.95 31.90
C THR A 611 2.08 12.00 31.64
N ILE A 612 1.15 12.21 32.57
CA ILE A 612 0.14 13.27 32.46
C ILE A 612 0.76 14.63 32.82
N GLU A 613 1.73 14.68 33.73
CA GLU A 613 2.49 15.88 34.06
C GLU A 613 3.25 16.42 32.83
N THR A 614 3.92 15.55 32.07
CA THR A 614 4.57 15.95 30.81
C THR A 614 3.59 16.37 29.72
N LEU A 615 2.35 15.86 29.73
CA LEU A 615 1.29 16.34 28.83
C LEU A 615 0.76 17.70 29.27
N SER A 616 0.69 17.96 30.58
CA SER A 616 0.16 19.20 31.13
C SER A 616 1.00 20.44 30.78
N SER A 617 2.32 20.27 30.63
CA SER A 617 3.23 21.33 30.16
C SER A 617 3.08 21.67 28.67
N VAL A 618 2.30 20.87 27.93
CA VAL A 618 2.13 20.90 26.48
C VAL A 618 0.70 21.34 26.14
N GLN A 619 0.37 22.61 26.41
CA GLN A 619 -0.77 23.40 25.90
C GLN A 619 -2.14 22.69 25.71
N SER A 620 -2.44 21.62 26.45
CA SER A 620 -3.70 20.86 26.36
C SER A 620 -4.25 20.50 27.75
N PRO A 621 -4.48 21.50 28.63
CA PRO A 621 -4.83 21.28 30.03
C PRO A 621 -6.16 20.55 30.22
N GLU A 622 -7.12 20.73 29.29
CA GLU A 622 -8.39 20.01 29.32
C GLU A 622 -8.24 18.50 29.19
N LEU A 623 -7.33 18.05 28.32
CA LEU A 623 -7.10 16.63 28.09
C LEU A 623 -6.40 16.01 29.29
N ALA A 624 -5.37 16.68 29.82
CA ALA A 624 -4.68 16.25 31.04
C ALA A 624 -5.65 16.14 32.22
N LEU A 625 -6.55 17.11 32.41
CA LEU A 625 -7.58 17.07 33.44
C LEU A 625 -8.51 15.85 33.28
N ARG A 626 -8.98 15.55 32.07
CA ARG A 626 -9.80 14.36 31.80
C ARG A 626 -9.05 13.07 32.14
N LEU A 627 -7.77 12.98 31.78
CA LEU A 627 -6.93 11.81 32.09
C LEU A 627 -6.70 11.65 33.59
N TYR A 628 -6.45 12.73 34.33
CA TYR A 628 -6.34 12.68 35.79
C TYR A 628 -7.63 12.16 36.44
N LEU A 629 -8.79 12.63 35.99
CA LEU A 629 -10.08 12.14 36.51
C LEU A 629 -10.32 10.66 36.19
N GLN A 630 -9.89 10.17 35.02
CA GLN A 630 -9.97 8.75 34.68
C GLN A 630 -9.00 7.89 35.51
N CYS A 631 -7.78 8.38 35.76
CA CYS A 631 -6.84 7.73 36.67
C CYS A 631 -7.35 7.71 38.12
N ALA A 632 -8.02 8.77 38.57
CA ALA A 632 -8.66 8.82 39.88
C ALA A 632 -9.79 7.80 40.01
N GLU A 633 -10.60 7.63 38.95
CA GLU A 633 -11.67 6.63 38.90
C GLU A 633 -11.10 5.19 38.95
N ALA A 634 -10.03 4.91 38.21
CA ALA A 634 -9.35 3.62 38.30
C ALA A 634 -8.68 3.39 39.67
N ALA A 635 -8.14 4.43 40.31
CA ALA A 635 -7.58 4.32 41.66
C ALA A 635 -8.67 4.08 42.72
N ASN A 636 -9.88 4.61 42.50
CA ASN A 636 -11.07 4.29 43.31
C ASN A 636 -11.47 2.83 43.17
N ASP A 637 -11.46 2.28 41.94
CA ASP A 637 -11.70 0.85 41.72
C ASP A 637 -10.64 -0.03 42.41
N SER A 638 -9.45 0.53 42.72
CA SER A 638 -8.35 -0.13 43.45
C SER A 638 -8.29 0.15 44.93
N ASP A 639 -9.29 0.82 45.52
CA ASP A 639 -9.30 1.21 46.93
C ASP A 639 -8.04 1.98 47.38
N LEU A 640 -7.40 2.71 46.45
CA LEU A 640 -6.19 3.49 46.70
C LEU A 640 -6.51 4.97 46.96
N GLU A 641 -7.06 5.26 48.15
CA GLU A 641 -7.48 6.61 48.53
C GLU A 641 -6.41 7.71 48.35
N PRO A 642 -5.14 7.53 48.81
CA PRO A 642 -4.14 8.60 48.70
C PRO A 642 -3.80 8.95 47.24
N VAL A 643 -3.81 7.95 46.36
CA VAL A 643 -3.50 8.10 44.94
C VAL A 643 -4.66 8.80 44.22
N ALA A 644 -5.90 8.38 44.50
CA ALA A 644 -7.08 9.06 43.98
C ALA A 644 -7.14 10.52 44.44
N TYR A 645 -6.81 10.80 45.71
CA TYR A 645 -6.79 12.16 46.24
C TYR A 645 -5.73 13.02 45.54
N GLU A 646 -4.52 12.49 45.34
CA GLU A 646 -3.44 13.17 44.61
C GLU A 646 -3.90 13.56 43.20
N PHE A 647 -4.47 12.63 42.43
CA PHE A 647 -4.98 12.92 41.08
C PHE A 647 -6.08 14.00 41.06
N PHE A 648 -6.98 13.99 42.05
CA PHE A 648 -7.99 15.06 42.18
C PHE A 648 -7.36 16.41 42.51
N THR A 649 -6.35 16.45 43.38
CA THR A 649 -5.64 17.70 43.68
C THR A 649 -4.92 18.26 42.45
N GLN A 650 -4.28 17.41 41.64
CA GLN A 650 -3.66 17.81 40.38
C GLN A 650 -4.70 18.32 39.37
N ALA A 651 -5.85 17.64 39.26
CA ALA A 651 -6.95 18.09 38.40
C ALA A 651 -7.51 19.46 38.83
N PHE A 652 -7.60 19.72 40.14
CA PHE A 652 -8.00 21.04 40.65
C PHE A 652 -6.95 22.13 40.39
N MET A 653 -5.65 21.83 40.51
CA MET A 653 -4.60 22.79 40.18
C MET A 653 -4.65 23.17 38.69
N LEU A 654 -4.78 22.19 37.78
CA LEU A 654 -4.93 22.48 36.35
C LEU A 654 -6.17 23.30 36.04
N TYR A 655 -7.29 23.04 36.72
CA TYR A 655 -8.51 23.84 36.56
C TYR A 655 -8.30 25.31 36.97
N GLU A 656 -7.51 25.57 38.01
CA GLU A 656 -7.29 26.91 38.55
C GLU A 656 -6.22 27.70 37.77
N GLU A 657 -5.13 27.05 37.38
CA GLU A 657 -3.96 27.71 36.81
C GLU A 657 -4.00 27.78 35.27
N GLU A 658 -4.49 26.73 34.60
CA GLU A 658 -4.30 26.54 33.15
C GLU A 658 -5.60 26.66 32.33
N VAL A 659 -6.78 26.34 32.88
CA VAL A 659 -8.06 26.39 32.14
C VAL A 659 -8.66 27.80 32.18
N ALA A 660 -8.35 28.63 31.18
CA ALA A 660 -8.85 30.01 31.08
C ALA A 660 -10.19 30.16 30.36
N ASP A 661 -10.53 29.29 29.39
CA ASP A 661 -11.75 29.44 28.60
C ASP A 661 -13.02 29.15 29.42
N SER A 662 -14.00 30.05 29.33
CA SER A 662 -15.23 29.98 30.12
C SER A 662 -16.09 28.75 29.81
N LYS A 663 -16.08 28.20 28.58
CA LYS A 663 -16.85 26.99 28.24
C LYS A 663 -16.09 25.73 28.69
N ALA A 664 -14.76 25.74 28.54
CA ALA A 664 -13.87 24.70 29.03
C ALA A 664 -13.98 24.54 30.55
N GLN A 665 -13.95 25.64 31.31
CA GLN A 665 -14.14 25.64 32.76
C GLN A 665 -15.47 25.00 33.18
N VAL A 666 -16.57 25.35 32.48
CA VAL A 666 -17.88 24.75 32.75
C VAL A 666 -17.86 23.25 32.49
N THR A 667 -17.25 22.81 31.40
CA THR A 667 -17.16 21.37 31.10
C THR A 667 -16.29 20.64 32.12
N ALA A 668 -15.13 21.19 32.46
CA ALA A 668 -14.20 20.62 33.42
C ALA A 668 -14.83 20.49 34.82
N ILE A 669 -15.52 21.52 35.32
CA ILE A 669 -16.13 21.46 36.66
C ILE A 669 -17.28 20.45 36.70
N HIS A 670 -18.08 20.33 35.63
CA HIS A 670 -19.13 19.30 35.56
C HIS A 670 -18.53 17.89 35.52
N LEU A 671 -17.39 17.70 34.84
CA LEU A 671 -16.66 16.42 34.86
C LEU A 671 -16.11 16.11 36.26
N ILE A 672 -15.49 17.08 36.94
CA ILE A 672 -15.01 16.90 38.32
C ILE A 672 -16.16 16.51 39.27
N ILE A 673 -17.29 17.22 39.20
CA ILE A 673 -18.49 16.91 40.02
C ILE A 673 -19.02 15.51 39.69
N GLY A 674 -19.12 15.18 38.41
CA GLY A 674 -19.59 13.88 37.95
C GLY A 674 -18.69 12.72 38.42
N THR A 675 -17.37 12.87 38.31
CA THR A 675 -16.42 11.87 38.81
C THR A 675 -16.50 11.76 40.32
N LEU A 676 -16.45 12.87 41.07
CA LEU A 676 -16.53 12.87 42.54
C LEU A 676 -17.82 12.23 43.07
N GLN A 677 -18.94 12.36 42.34
CA GLN A 677 -20.19 11.69 42.67
C GLN A 677 -20.06 10.15 42.63
N ARG A 678 -19.26 9.60 41.72
CA ARG A 678 -19.02 8.16 41.57
C ARG A 678 -17.96 7.60 42.52
N MET A 679 -17.17 8.45 43.18
CA MET A 679 -16.09 8.01 44.07
C MET A 679 -16.62 7.57 45.43
N THR A 680 -16.24 6.36 45.84
CA THR A 680 -16.59 5.72 47.12
C THR A 680 -15.38 5.55 48.04
N VAL A 681 -14.16 5.66 47.50
CA VAL A 681 -12.90 5.40 48.22
C VAL A 681 -12.54 6.49 49.25
N PHE A 682 -13.11 7.70 49.13
CA PHE A 682 -12.73 8.82 49.99
C PHE A 682 -13.37 8.75 51.38
N GLY A 683 -12.55 8.91 52.41
CA GLY A 683 -12.99 9.19 53.76
C GLY A 683 -13.73 10.53 53.88
N VAL A 684 -14.47 10.71 54.98
CA VAL A 684 -15.36 11.86 55.22
C VAL A 684 -14.62 13.21 55.08
N GLU A 685 -13.41 13.33 55.63
CA GLU A 685 -12.63 14.58 55.62
C GLU A 685 -12.11 14.96 54.22
N ASN A 686 -11.54 13.99 53.50
CA ASN A 686 -11.03 14.18 52.15
C ASN A 686 -12.18 14.51 51.20
N ARG A 687 -13.29 13.77 51.29
CA ARG A 687 -14.50 14.01 50.48
C ARG A 687 -15.11 15.38 50.75
N ASP A 688 -15.20 15.81 52.00
CA ASP A 688 -15.73 17.13 52.37
C ASP A 688 -14.86 18.25 51.79
N THR A 689 -13.55 18.11 51.89
CA THR A 689 -12.57 19.07 51.35
C THR A 689 -12.71 19.23 49.83
N LEU A 690 -12.75 18.11 49.08
CA LEU A 690 -12.91 18.14 47.61
C LEU A 690 -14.28 18.70 47.21
N THR A 691 -15.34 18.35 47.94
CA THR A 691 -16.71 18.84 47.68
C THR A 691 -16.83 20.34 47.94
N HIS A 692 -16.21 20.84 49.00
CA HIS A 692 -16.17 22.27 49.31
C HIS A 692 -15.41 23.04 48.23
N LYS A 693 -14.26 22.53 47.77
CA LYS A 693 -13.51 23.11 46.63
C LYS A 693 -14.35 23.15 45.35
N ALA A 694 -14.97 22.03 44.95
CA ALA A 694 -15.82 21.95 43.77
C ALA A 694 -17.00 22.94 43.83
N THR A 695 -17.64 23.05 44.99
CA THR A 695 -18.74 24.00 45.23
C THR A 695 -18.25 25.45 45.18
N GLY A 696 -17.05 25.72 45.71
CA GLY A 696 -16.38 27.01 45.64
C GLY A 696 -16.10 27.45 44.20
N TYR A 697 -15.52 26.57 43.38
CA TYR A 697 -15.24 26.86 41.97
C TYR A 697 -16.52 27.00 41.13
N SER A 698 -17.52 26.16 41.35
CA SER A 698 -18.84 26.26 40.70
C SER A 698 -19.50 27.63 40.93
N ALA A 699 -19.28 28.20 42.11
CA ALA A 699 -19.77 29.53 42.45
C ALA A 699 -18.89 30.69 41.94
N LYS A 700 -17.71 30.42 41.37
CA LYS A 700 -16.82 31.44 40.78
C LYS A 700 -16.96 31.57 39.26
N LEU A 701 -17.77 30.72 38.62
CA LEU A 701 -18.02 30.79 37.17
C LEU A 701 -18.58 32.16 36.75
N LEU A 702 -18.11 32.64 35.60
CA LEU A 702 -18.40 33.99 35.09
C LEU A 702 -19.87 34.15 34.67
N LYS A 703 -20.40 33.20 33.91
CA LYS A 703 -21.77 33.25 33.36
C LYS A 703 -22.78 32.76 34.39
N LYS A 704 -23.79 33.59 34.69
CA LYS A 704 -24.85 33.27 35.67
C LYS A 704 -25.62 31.99 35.35
N PRO A 705 -26.02 31.69 34.10
CA PRO A 705 -26.68 30.43 33.77
C PRO A 705 -25.80 29.21 34.09
N ASP A 706 -24.53 29.25 33.70
CA ASP A 706 -23.61 28.12 33.90
C ASP A 706 -23.23 27.96 35.38
N GLN A 707 -23.05 29.08 36.08
CA GLN A 707 -22.88 29.13 37.54
C GLN A 707 -24.07 28.48 38.25
N CYS A 708 -25.30 28.80 37.82
CA CYS A 708 -26.51 28.21 38.38
C CYS A 708 -26.54 26.69 38.19
N ARG A 709 -26.19 26.21 36.99
CA ARG A 709 -26.16 24.78 36.65
C ARG A 709 -25.12 24.00 37.45
N ALA A 710 -23.91 24.51 37.56
CA ALA A 710 -22.86 23.88 38.34
C ALA A 710 -23.23 23.84 39.85
N VAL A 711 -23.78 24.93 40.40
CA VAL A 711 -24.12 25.02 41.83
C VAL A 711 -25.25 24.06 42.23
N TYR A 712 -26.31 23.91 41.42
CA TYR A 712 -27.31 22.88 41.73
C TYR A 712 -26.75 21.48 41.46
N ALA A 713 -25.80 21.29 40.54
CA ALA A 713 -25.17 19.97 40.34
C ALA A 713 -24.40 19.53 41.60
N CYS A 714 -23.71 20.46 42.28
CA CYS A 714 -23.05 20.18 43.56
C CYS A 714 -24.01 19.69 44.66
N SER A 715 -25.32 19.95 44.56
CA SER A 715 -26.29 19.42 45.54
C SER A 715 -26.32 17.88 45.56
N HIS A 716 -26.00 17.22 44.43
CA HIS A 716 -25.90 15.77 44.35
C HIS A 716 -24.65 15.20 45.05
N LEU A 717 -23.62 16.01 45.33
CA LEU A 717 -22.44 15.56 46.07
C LEU A 717 -22.74 15.34 47.56
N PHE A 718 -23.71 16.08 48.10
CA PHE A 718 -24.16 16.01 49.49
C PHE A 718 -25.28 15.00 49.72
N TRP A 719 -25.68 14.25 48.68
CA TRP A 719 -26.79 13.31 48.72
C TRP A 719 -26.52 12.09 47.84
N VAL A 720 -25.92 11.06 48.44
CA VAL A 720 -25.59 9.79 47.80
C VAL A 720 -26.60 8.71 48.23
N ASP A 721 -27.13 7.94 47.28
CA ASP A 721 -28.23 6.99 47.52
C ASP A 721 -27.77 5.64 48.16
N ASP A 722 -26.47 5.46 48.45
CA ASP A 722 -25.91 4.25 49.07
C ASP A 722 -26.19 4.15 50.59
N GLN A 723 -26.11 2.92 51.14
CA GLN A 723 -26.44 2.63 52.54
C GLN A 723 -25.57 3.40 53.54
N ASP A 724 -24.29 3.63 53.20
CA ASP A 724 -23.32 4.44 53.97
C ASP A 724 -23.06 5.83 53.33
N GLY A 725 -23.93 6.24 52.39
CA GLY A 725 -23.79 7.51 51.66
C GLY A 725 -24.09 8.74 52.51
N ILE A 726 -23.34 9.83 52.28
CA ILE A 726 -23.59 11.13 52.91
C ILE A 726 -24.98 11.66 52.50
N LYS A 727 -25.83 11.95 53.48
CA LYS A 727 -27.17 12.52 53.31
C LYS A 727 -27.32 13.80 54.13
N ASP A 728 -26.71 14.89 53.67
CA ASP A 728 -26.83 16.20 54.31
C ASP A 728 -27.91 17.04 53.60
N GLY A 729 -29.14 16.92 54.10
CA GLY A 729 -30.30 17.64 53.54
C GLY A 729 -30.20 19.16 53.66
N GLU A 730 -29.47 19.69 54.65
CA GLU A 730 -29.31 21.13 54.87
C GLU A 730 -28.39 21.74 53.82
N ARG A 731 -27.26 21.08 53.54
CA ARG A 731 -26.32 21.51 52.48
C ARG A 731 -26.93 21.39 51.09
N VAL A 732 -27.73 20.35 50.83
CA VAL A 732 -28.52 20.23 49.60
C VAL A 732 -29.43 21.45 49.43
N LEU A 733 -30.19 21.80 50.47
CA LEU A 733 -31.09 22.96 50.43
C LEU A 733 -30.30 24.27 50.28
N LEU A 734 -29.12 24.39 50.87
CA LEU A 734 -28.25 25.56 50.71
C LEU A 734 -27.81 25.75 49.26
N CYS A 735 -27.37 24.67 48.58
CA CYS A 735 -27.02 24.69 47.16
C CYS A 735 -28.21 25.10 46.29
N LEU A 736 -29.39 24.53 46.56
CA LEU A 736 -30.62 24.82 45.82
C LEU A 736 -31.12 26.26 46.04
N LYS A 737 -31.07 26.77 47.27
CA LYS A 737 -31.37 28.19 47.56
C LYS A 737 -30.37 29.12 46.89
N ARG A 738 -29.09 28.73 46.84
CA ARG A 738 -28.03 29.50 46.18
C ARG A 738 -28.23 29.53 44.66
N SER A 739 -28.56 28.39 44.02
CA SER A 739 -28.86 28.35 42.58
C SER A 739 -30.10 29.19 42.24
N LEU A 740 -31.14 29.16 43.08
CA LEU A 740 -32.32 30.01 42.90
C LEU A 740 -31.98 31.51 42.95
N ARG A 741 -31.12 31.94 43.89
CA ARG A 741 -30.64 33.34 43.93
C ARG A 741 -29.88 33.73 42.67
N ILE A 742 -29.05 32.82 42.13
CA ILE A 742 -28.28 33.05 40.90
C ILE A 742 -29.22 33.13 39.68
N ALA A 743 -30.23 32.26 39.60
CA ALA A 743 -31.24 32.29 38.55
C ALA A 743 -32.03 33.61 38.56
N ASN A 744 -32.45 34.08 39.74
CA ASN A 744 -33.11 35.39 39.89
C ASN A 744 -32.21 36.55 39.44
N ALA A 745 -30.91 36.51 39.77
CA ALA A 745 -29.96 37.52 39.30
C ALA A 745 -29.77 37.48 37.77
N ALA A 746 -29.76 36.27 37.17
CA ALA A 746 -29.69 36.10 35.72
C ALA A 746 -30.94 36.66 35.02
N GLN A 747 -32.11 36.39 35.57
CA GLN A 747 -33.40 36.91 35.08
C GLN A 747 -33.44 38.44 35.12
N HIS A 748 -33.03 39.03 36.24
CA HIS A 748 -32.96 40.49 36.39
C HIS A 748 -31.99 41.12 35.36
N MET A 749 -30.84 40.50 35.11
CA MET A 749 -29.89 40.97 34.09
C MET A 749 -30.46 40.88 32.66
N ALA A 750 -31.18 39.81 32.34
CA ALA A 750 -31.83 39.63 31.03
C ALA A 750 -32.95 40.65 30.79
N ASN A 751 -33.75 40.96 31.83
CA ASN A 751 -34.81 41.96 31.74
C ASN A 751 -34.28 43.38 31.50
N VAL A 752 -33.07 43.70 31.97
CA VAL A 752 -32.41 45.01 31.76
C VAL A 752 -31.78 45.12 30.37
N ALA A 753 -31.26 44.02 29.81
CA ALA A 753 -30.72 43.96 28.45
C ALA A 753 -31.85 43.78 27.42
N ARG A 754 -32.55 44.88 27.10
CA ARG A 754 -33.72 44.94 26.20
C ARG A 754 -33.63 43.99 24.99
N GLY A 755 -34.31 42.85 25.02
CA GLY A 755 -34.61 42.04 23.83
C GLY A 755 -34.56 40.51 23.94
N SER A 756 -34.13 39.92 25.06
CA SER A 756 -34.21 38.45 25.25
C SER A 756 -35.05 38.08 26.47
N SER A 757 -36.04 37.19 26.31
CA SER A 757 -36.68 36.49 27.42
C SER A 757 -35.60 35.88 28.32
N GLY A 758 -35.62 36.18 29.61
CA GLY A 758 -34.68 35.60 30.56
C GLY A 758 -34.81 34.07 30.62
N PRO A 759 -33.83 33.36 31.21
CA PRO A 759 -33.77 31.91 31.16
C PRO A 759 -34.77 31.26 32.13
N VAL A 760 -36.07 31.34 31.81
CA VAL A 760 -37.17 30.63 32.50
C VAL A 760 -36.86 29.13 32.61
N THR A 761 -36.15 28.58 31.62
CA THR A 761 -35.60 27.23 31.59
C THR A 761 -34.79 26.86 32.84
N LEU A 762 -33.99 27.78 33.41
CA LEU A 762 -33.21 27.50 34.63
C LEU A 762 -34.10 27.27 35.85
N PHE A 763 -35.19 28.02 35.99
CA PHE A 763 -36.13 27.81 37.09
C PHE A 763 -36.83 26.46 36.98
N VAL A 764 -37.19 26.03 35.76
CA VAL A 764 -37.76 24.70 35.52
C VAL A 764 -36.74 23.59 35.81
N GLU A 765 -35.47 23.78 35.43
CA GLU A 765 -34.37 22.87 35.78
C GLU A 765 -34.19 22.76 37.30
N ILE A 766 -34.19 23.89 38.02
CA ILE A 766 -34.11 23.90 39.50
C ILE A 766 -35.32 23.20 40.10
N LEU A 767 -36.54 23.47 39.62
CA LEU A 767 -37.76 22.80 40.08
C LEU A 767 -37.66 21.28 39.92
N ASN A 768 -37.10 20.80 38.80
CA ASN A 768 -36.84 19.38 38.58
C ASN A 768 -35.89 18.80 39.64
N LYS A 769 -34.87 19.56 40.08
CA LYS A 769 -33.97 19.14 41.16
C LYS A 769 -34.65 19.16 42.53
N TYR A 770 -35.45 20.17 42.85
CA TYR A 770 -36.27 20.20 44.07
C TYR A 770 -37.20 18.97 44.13
N LEU A 771 -37.85 18.63 43.02
CA LEU A 771 -38.70 17.45 42.91
C LEU A 771 -37.92 16.15 43.09
N TYR A 772 -36.71 16.03 42.54
CA TYR A 772 -35.84 14.87 42.73
C TYR A 772 -35.53 14.61 44.22
N PHE A 773 -35.07 15.63 44.96
CA PHE A 773 -34.74 15.47 46.38
C PHE A 773 -35.98 15.27 47.26
N PHE A 774 -37.12 15.85 46.87
CA PHE A 774 -38.40 15.59 47.53
C PHE A 774 -38.83 14.13 47.35
N GLU A 775 -38.71 13.57 46.15
CA GLU A 775 -39.01 12.15 45.86
C GLU A 775 -38.10 11.19 46.63
N ARG A 776 -36.83 11.57 46.84
CA ARG A 776 -35.86 10.79 47.63
C ARG A 776 -36.03 10.93 49.16
N GLY A 777 -37.04 11.67 49.62
CA GLY A 777 -37.37 11.79 51.04
C GLY A 777 -36.50 12.77 51.83
N ASN A 778 -35.91 13.78 51.18
CA ASN A 778 -35.18 14.83 51.91
C ASN A 778 -36.16 15.70 52.74
N PRO A 779 -36.09 15.68 54.09
CA PRO A 779 -37.04 16.39 54.95
C PRO A 779 -36.92 17.92 54.85
N GLN A 780 -35.78 18.43 54.39
CA GLN A 780 -35.52 19.87 54.28
C GLN A 780 -36.16 20.51 53.05
N VAL A 781 -36.56 19.70 52.06
CA VAL A 781 -37.29 20.18 50.88
C VAL A 781 -38.79 20.03 51.13
N THR A 782 -39.46 21.13 51.45
CA THR A 782 -40.90 21.12 51.76
C THR A 782 -41.77 21.27 50.52
N GLY A 783 -43.00 20.75 50.57
CA GLY A 783 -43.99 20.94 49.50
C GLY A 783 -44.33 22.41 49.25
N GLU A 784 -44.27 23.25 50.30
CA GLU A 784 -44.46 24.70 50.21
C GLU A 784 -43.37 25.38 49.37
N ALA A 785 -42.11 24.98 49.52
CA ALA A 785 -41.01 25.52 48.72
C ALA A 785 -41.16 25.19 47.23
N ILE A 786 -41.66 23.99 46.91
CA ILE A 786 -41.95 23.55 45.54
C ILE A 786 -43.12 24.35 44.96
N GLN A 787 -44.19 24.55 45.74
CA GLN A 787 -45.37 25.30 45.33
C GLN A 787 -45.02 26.77 45.05
N SER A 788 -44.25 27.40 45.94
CA SER A 788 -43.75 28.77 45.75
C SER A 788 -42.90 28.90 44.47
N LEU A 789 -42.06 27.91 44.17
CA LEU A 789 -41.25 27.92 42.94
C LEU A 789 -42.10 27.73 41.67
N ILE A 790 -43.15 26.90 41.73
CA ILE A 790 -44.11 26.72 40.62
C ILE A 790 -44.85 28.04 40.34
N GLU A 791 -45.26 28.75 41.38
CA GLU A 791 -45.93 30.05 41.26
C GLU A 791 -44.99 31.12 40.68
N LEU A 792 -43.72 31.13 41.10
CA LEU A 792 -42.69 31.99 40.52
C LEU A 792 -42.53 31.73 39.02
N ILE A 793 -42.40 30.46 38.60
CA ILE A 793 -42.25 30.08 37.18
C ILE A 793 -43.48 30.51 36.37
N LYS A 794 -44.69 30.29 36.88
CA LYS A 794 -45.94 30.70 36.20
C LYS A 794 -46.00 32.22 36.00
N THR A 795 -45.52 32.99 36.97
CA THR A 795 -45.52 34.46 36.91
C THR A 795 -44.54 34.95 35.85
N GLU A 796 -43.32 34.40 35.83
CA GLU A 796 -42.29 34.77 34.84
C GLU A 796 -42.66 34.34 33.41
N MET A 797 -43.29 33.17 33.24
CA MET A 797 -43.80 32.72 31.92
C MET A 797 -44.91 33.64 31.37
N GLN A 798 -45.66 34.32 32.24
CA GLN A 798 -46.74 35.24 31.84
C GLN A 798 -46.22 36.63 31.48
N SER A 799 -45.02 37.01 31.96
CA SER A 799 -44.41 38.31 31.64
C SER A 799 -43.74 38.40 30.26
N ASP A 800 -43.58 37.28 29.54
CA ASP A 800 -42.97 37.24 28.19
C ASP A 800 -43.95 37.74 27.10
N THR A 801 -43.95 39.04 26.82
CA THR A 801 -44.79 39.65 25.75
C THR A 801 -44.27 39.48 24.31
N THR A 802 -43.16 38.77 24.06
CA THR A 802 -42.65 38.49 22.70
C THR A 802 -42.34 37.02 22.49
N THR A 803 -43.13 36.38 21.60
CA THR A 803 -43.07 34.97 21.16
C THR A 803 -42.92 33.93 22.27
N PRO A 804 -43.99 33.21 22.66
CA PRO A 804 -43.90 32.18 23.69
C PRO A 804 -42.94 31.09 23.20
N ASP A 805 -41.87 30.87 23.97
CA ASP A 805 -40.90 29.84 23.68
C ASP A 805 -41.57 28.47 23.87
N LYS A 806 -42.15 27.92 22.79
CA LYS A 806 -42.99 26.71 22.79
C LYS A 806 -42.29 25.53 23.46
N ALA A 807 -40.96 25.47 23.39
CA ALA A 807 -40.13 24.45 24.02
C ALA A 807 -40.14 24.53 25.55
N SER A 808 -39.97 25.72 26.13
CA SER A 808 -39.97 25.96 27.57
C SER A 808 -41.34 25.66 28.20
N ASN A 809 -42.43 26.04 27.52
CA ASN A 809 -43.80 25.73 27.92
C ASN A 809 -44.10 24.22 27.86
N ALA A 810 -43.64 23.54 26.79
CA ALA A 810 -43.78 22.09 26.67
C ALA A 810 -42.94 21.33 27.71
N PHE A 811 -41.74 21.81 28.03
CA PHE A 811 -40.88 21.23 29.06
C PHE A 811 -41.48 21.36 30.46
N PHE A 812 -41.98 22.55 30.82
CA PHE A 812 -42.69 22.76 32.09
C PHE A 812 -43.96 21.90 32.19
N ALA A 813 -44.77 21.86 31.13
CA ALA A 813 -45.95 20.99 31.07
C ALA A 813 -45.58 19.50 31.15
N GLY A 814 -44.46 19.08 30.55
CA GLY A 814 -43.92 17.73 30.62
C GLY A 814 -43.44 17.34 32.02
N VAL A 815 -42.67 18.21 32.69
CA VAL A 815 -42.19 18.00 34.08
C VAL A 815 -43.37 17.84 35.04
N LEU A 816 -44.38 18.69 34.92
CA LEU A 816 -45.60 18.57 35.72
C LEU A 816 -46.38 17.30 35.37
N ARG A 817 -46.55 16.96 34.08
CA ARG A 817 -47.33 15.80 33.63
C ARG A 817 -46.70 14.46 34.05
N VAL A 818 -45.39 14.28 33.87
CA VAL A 818 -44.68 13.05 34.24
C VAL A 818 -44.74 12.81 35.74
N ARG A 819 -44.60 13.85 36.56
CA ARG A 819 -44.56 13.70 38.03
C ARG A 819 -45.93 13.71 38.70
N MET A 820 -46.94 14.35 38.12
CA MET A 820 -48.34 14.13 38.49
C MET A 820 -48.79 12.68 38.19
N ALA A 821 -48.24 12.06 37.15
CA ALA A 821 -48.49 10.65 36.83
C ALA A 821 -47.78 9.69 37.81
N ASN A 822 -46.50 9.92 38.14
CA ASN A 822 -45.75 9.08 39.10
C ASN A 822 -46.31 9.15 40.54
N ARG A 823 -46.98 10.24 40.94
CA ARG A 823 -47.68 10.33 42.24
C ARG A 823 -49.01 9.57 42.29
N ARG A 824 -49.63 9.21 41.16
CA ARG A 824 -50.79 8.29 41.20
C ARG A 824 -50.40 6.88 41.65
N THR A 825 -49.14 6.50 41.48
CA THR A 825 -48.57 5.21 41.91
C THR A 825 -48.00 5.21 43.33
N SER A 826 -47.81 6.37 43.98
CA SER A 826 -47.30 6.48 45.35
C SER A 826 -48.20 7.37 46.22
N LEU A 827 -49.30 6.77 46.68
CA LEU A 827 -50.17 7.14 47.82
C LEU A 827 -50.79 8.56 47.89
N GLN A 828 -52.12 8.54 47.96
CA GLN A 828 -53.08 9.59 48.36
C GLN A 828 -52.50 10.75 49.19
N GLY A 829 -52.53 11.96 48.65
CA GLY A 829 -52.17 13.15 49.44
C GLY A 829 -52.35 14.51 48.76
N TRP A 830 -53.10 14.61 47.65
CA TRP A 830 -53.49 15.89 47.03
C TRP A 830 -54.93 15.78 46.54
N SER A 831 -55.90 15.93 47.45
CA SER A 831 -57.30 16.21 47.14
C SER A 831 -57.67 17.46 47.90
N GLU A 832 -57.62 18.61 47.21
CA GLU A 832 -58.36 19.86 47.48
C GLU A 832 -57.57 21.06 46.94
N ALA A 833 -57.59 21.23 45.62
CA ALA A 833 -57.49 22.55 45.00
C ALA A 833 -57.99 22.40 43.56
N GLY A 834 -59.23 22.85 43.33
CA GLY A 834 -59.93 22.71 42.06
C GLY A 834 -59.17 23.36 40.90
N ILE A 835 -58.77 22.54 39.93
CA ILE A 835 -58.46 22.98 38.57
C ILE A 835 -59.20 22.02 37.64
N GLY A 836 -60.22 22.54 36.95
CA GLY A 836 -61.03 21.80 36.00
C GLY A 836 -60.20 21.28 34.83
N MET A 837 -60.26 19.97 34.59
CA MET A 837 -59.71 19.33 33.40
C MET A 837 -60.64 19.59 32.20
N GLY A 838 -60.16 20.38 31.25
CA GLY A 838 -60.64 20.36 29.86
C GLY A 838 -59.96 19.21 29.12
N ASP A 839 -60.78 18.35 28.54
CA ASP A 839 -60.45 17.11 27.82
C ASP A 839 -59.72 17.41 26.49
N GLN A 840 -58.48 16.94 26.34
CA GLN A 840 -57.85 16.70 25.03
C GLN A 840 -56.92 15.48 25.10
N ARG A 841 -57.54 14.30 24.98
CA ARG A 841 -56.88 13.08 24.51
C ARG A 841 -56.54 13.26 23.03
N GLY A 842 -55.25 13.35 22.73
CA GLY A 842 -54.76 13.37 21.36
C GLY A 842 -53.36 13.96 21.33
N ILE A 843 -52.35 13.10 21.41
CA ILE A 843 -50.93 13.19 21.00
C ILE A 843 -50.22 12.13 21.88
N LEU A 844 -50.50 10.86 21.58
CA LEU A 844 -49.88 9.69 22.24
C LEU A 844 -48.90 8.97 21.30
N ASN A 845 -48.61 9.52 20.11
CA ASN A 845 -47.83 8.83 19.06
C ASN A 845 -46.63 9.64 18.54
N GLY A 846 -45.84 10.29 19.42
CA GLY A 846 -44.66 11.06 18.98
C GLY A 846 -43.44 11.04 19.90
N PHE A 847 -43.51 10.40 21.07
CA PHE A 847 -42.47 10.47 22.11
C PHE A 847 -41.54 9.24 22.18
N GLY A 848 -41.54 8.41 21.15
CA GLY A 848 -40.60 7.27 21.01
C GLY A 848 -39.19 7.66 20.54
N PHE A 849 -38.97 8.92 20.11
CA PHE A 849 -37.74 9.28 19.40
C PHE A 849 -36.70 10.07 20.23
N VAL A 850 -37.05 10.56 21.43
CA VAL A 850 -36.15 11.41 22.26
C VAL A 850 -35.49 10.64 23.41
N ILE A 851 -36.03 9.47 23.78
CA ILE A 851 -35.41 8.57 24.78
C ILE A 851 -34.30 7.70 24.16
N PHE A 852 -34.21 7.65 22.84
CA PHE A 852 -33.13 6.93 22.14
C PHE A 852 -31.84 7.78 22.00
N THR A 853 -31.94 9.11 21.99
CA THR A 853 -30.80 10.01 21.75
C THR A 853 -29.91 10.25 22.98
N LEU A 854 -30.41 10.00 24.20
CA LEU A 854 -29.62 10.12 25.43
C LEU A 854 -28.96 8.80 25.89
N LYS A 855 -29.23 7.70 25.18
CA LYS A 855 -28.60 6.39 25.41
C LYS A 855 -27.55 6.02 24.34
N MET A 856 -27.32 6.90 23.35
CA MET A 856 -26.29 6.75 22.31
C MET A 856 -25.12 7.76 22.42
N CYS A 857 -24.98 8.47 23.54
CA CYS A 857 -23.75 9.24 23.87
C CYS A 857 -22.96 8.64 25.04
N LEU A 858 -23.27 7.40 25.41
CA LEU A 858 -22.54 6.57 26.38
C LEU A 858 -22.28 5.21 25.71
N VAL A 859 -21.45 5.24 24.67
CA VAL A 859 -20.58 4.15 24.16
C VAL A 859 -19.28 4.81 23.76
#